data_AF-A0AAD5VNR0-F1
#
_entry.id   AF-A0AAD5VNR0-F1
#
_cell.length_a   1.000
_cell.length_b   1.000
_cell.length_c   1.000
_cell.angle_alpha   90.00
_cell.angle_beta   90.00
_cell.angle_gamma   90.00
#
_symmetry.space_group_name_H-M   'P 1'
#
loop_
_entity.id
_entity.type
_entity.pdbx_description
1 polymer ?
#
loop_
_entity_poly.entity_id
_entity_poly.type
_entity_poly.pdbx_seq_one_letter_code
_entity_poly.pdbx_strand_id
1 'polypeptide(L)'
;MLNHTAVRVISAIDGVVTELGNRSHSWLLTTPSPWSPVSIAILDLKGKPLIQRAYRDDVHSSAIEKFLPLVLDIEEEGQQVTPCFSSQGINYMHIRHSNLYLLALSKRNTNAAEVIIFLHRLVSVLVEYFKELEEESIRDNFVIIYELMDEMMDFGYPQTTESKILQEYITQESHKLEIQARPPMAVTNAVSWRTEGIRYRKNEVFLDVIESVNMLVNANGNVVRSEILGAIKMKCYLSGMPELRLGLNDKVMFESTGRTARGKAIEMEDVKFHQCVRLSRFENDRTISFIPPDGEFELMSYRLSTPVKPLIWVEAAVESHKGSRVEYMVKVKAQFKRRSTANNVEIYVPVPDDADSPKFRASTGTVQYAPDKSAFVWKIKQLGGSREFLMRAHFGLPSVRSETDVEKRPPITVKFEIPYFTVSGIQVRYLKIVEKSGYQALPWVRYITQNGDDYSLRTASEKGNMAFMDHVEDVAVSCVDCDNSDFGAFCLPTQILSVLTQTAHFTLHTAASAAGLSLATDLLIVAIGLFVTTLVCMKIVQVRRRHKGVLAHNVLAITEELKTGTQYTSIIAMLVESFALESIWLVGATVTNSISLLNTSGSDIVQRTIDISAATTFFSSTAPLIQIIAYLLVIFRVSMGIAWQVDTEQKLSSLQWNMNIAQTTQLSTRASIRIFSEEEA
;
A
#
# COMPACT_ATOMS: atom_id res chain seq x y z
N MET A 1 -4.37 -28.55 -68.82
CA MET A 1 -3.81 -27.21 -68.48
C MET A 1 -4.13 -26.75 -67.04
N LEU A 2 -4.38 -27.65 -66.07
CA LEU A 2 -4.62 -27.25 -64.67
C LEU A 2 -3.63 -27.84 -63.65
N ASN A 3 -2.75 -28.78 -64.04
CA ASN A 3 -1.74 -29.33 -63.13
C ASN A 3 -0.36 -28.67 -63.21
N HIS A 4 -0.06 -27.91 -64.27
CA HIS A 4 1.26 -27.26 -64.40
C HIS A 4 1.35 -25.90 -63.70
N THR A 5 0.22 -25.26 -63.41
CA THR A 5 0.13 -23.98 -62.70
C THR A 5 0.22 -24.17 -61.19
N ALA A 6 -0.37 -25.23 -60.64
CA ALA A 6 -0.32 -25.53 -59.20
C ALA A 6 1.10 -25.91 -58.74
N VAL A 7 1.85 -26.69 -59.53
CA VAL A 7 3.22 -27.09 -59.19
C VAL A 7 4.19 -25.91 -59.25
N ARG A 8 3.98 -24.94 -60.16
CA ARG A 8 4.80 -23.71 -60.24
C ARG A 8 4.52 -22.72 -59.11
N VAL A 9 3.29 -22.67 -58.61
CA VAL A 9 2.94 -21.82 -57.45
C VAL A 9 3.50 -22.43 -56.16
N ILE A 10 3.45 -23.76 -56.01
CA ILE A 10 4.02 -24.44 -54.84
C ILE A 10 5.56 -24.36 -54.83
N SER A 11 6.24 -24.50 -55.98
CA SER A 11 7.70 -24.34 -56.03
C SER A 11 8.17 -22.89 -55.84
N ALA A 12 7.34 -21.90 -56.21
CA ALA A 12 7.62 -20.49 -55.94
C ALA A 12 7.43 -20.14 -54.46
N ILE A 13 6.47 -20.77 -53.78
CA ILE A 13 6.25 -20.62 -52.35
C ILE A 13 7.37 -21.30 -51.55
N ASP A 14 7.82 -22.51 -51.95
CA ASP A 14 8.98 -23.17 -51.32
C ASP A 14 10.28 -22.39 -51.55
N GLY A 15 10.48 -21.81 -52.74
CA GLY A 15 11.62 -20.93 -53.01
C GLY A 15 11.66 -19.71 -52.08
N VAL A 16 10.51 -19.04 -51.87
CA VAL A 16 10.38 -17.87 -50.99
C VAL A 16 10.49 -18.24 -49.51
N VAL A 17 9.98 -19.40 -49.09
CA VAL A 17 10.10 -19.90 -47.71
C VAL A 17 11.54 -20.33 -47.40
N THR A 18 12.28 -20.86 -48.38
CA THR A 18 13.70 -21.23 -48.21
C THR A 18 14.62 -19.99 -48.25
N GLU A 19 14.28 -18.96 -49.03
CA GLU A 19 15.00 -17.67 -49.02
C GLU A 19 14.71 -16.83 -47.75
N LEU A 20 13.49 -16.93 -47.18
CA LEU A 20 13.16 -16.34 -45.87
C LEU A 20 13.75 -17.16 -44.71
N GLY A 21 13.87 -18.48 -44.85
CA GLY A 21 14.52 -19.38 -43.89
C GLY A 21 16.04 -19.23 -43.82
N ASN A 22 16.71 -19.01 -44.95
CA ASN A 22 18.16 -18.78 -44.98
C ASN A 22 18.56 -17.33 -44.70
N ARG A 23 17.65 -16.35 -44.86
CA ARG A 23 17.88 -14.99 -44.34
C ARG A 23 17.64 -14.89 -42.84
N SER A 24 16.71 -15.65 -42.26
CA SER A 24 16.45 -15.60 -40.80
C SER A 24 17.61 -16.10 -39.94
N HIS A 25 18.50 -16.96 -40.44
CA HIS A 25 19.69 -17.39 -39.69
C HIS A 25 20.87 -16.41 -39.72
N SER A 26 20.85 -15.38 -40.57
CA SER A 26 21.90 -14.34 -40.60
C SER A 26 21.47 -13.00 -39.98
N TRP A 27 20.17 -12.79 -39.74
CA TRP A 27 19.63 -11.58 -39.10
C TRP A 27 19.34 -11.73 -37.60
N LEU A 28 19.44 -12.94 -37.04
CA LEU A 28 19.24 -13.19 -35.61
C LEU A 28 20.46 -12.91 -34.72
N LEU A 29 21.59 -12.46 -35.29
CA LEU A 29 22.79 -12.10 -34.53
C LEU A 29 23.19 -10.61 -34.66
N THR A 30 22.41 -9.77 -35.34
CA THR A 30 22.81 -8.36 -35.62
C THR A 30 21.68 -7.33 -35.51
N THR A 31 20.53 -7.66 -34.91
CA THR A 31 19.60 -6.62 -34.44
C THR A 31 19.80 -6.42 -32.94
N PRO A 32 20.46 -5.33 -32.48
CA PRO A 32 20.55 -5.05 -31.06
C PRO A 32 19.15 -4.79 -30.54
N SER A 33 18.66 -5.69 -29.68
CA SER A 33 17.40 -5.47 -28.97
C SER A 33 17.46 -4.11 -28.24
N PRO A 34 16.35 -3.36 -28.17
CA PRO A 34 16.35 -1.99 -27.65
C PRO A 34 16.58 -1.87 -26.14
N TRP A 35 16.79 -2.97 -25.42
CA TRP A 35 16.54 -3.06 -23.98
C TRP A 35 17.77 -2.98 -23.05
N SER A 36 18.97 -2.73 -23.56
CA SER A 36 20.21 -2.85 -22.75
C SER A 36 20.85 -1.51 -22.33
N PRO A 37 21.34 -1.36 -21.08
CA PRO A 37 22.19 -0.23 -20.68
C PRO A 37 23.47 -0.18 -21.51
N VAL A 38 23.91 1.04 -21.82
CA VAL A 38 24.99 1.31 -22.79
C VAL A 38 26.33 1.48 -22.09
N SER A 39 26.34 2.18 -20.95
CA SER A 39 27.54 2.46 -20.17
C SER A 39 27.21 2.49 -18.69
N ILE A 40 28.08 1.91 -17.87
CA ILE A 40 27.97 1.92 -16.40
C ILE A 40 29.20 2.63 -15.85
N ALA A 41 28.99 3.58 -14.96
CA ALA A 41 30.03 4.31 -14.27
C ALA A 41 29.76 4.36 -12.78
N ILE A 42 30.83 4.31 -11.97
CA ILE A 42 30.78 4.58 -10.54
C ILE A 42 31.47 5.91 -10.30
N LEU A 43 30.75 6.85 -9.68
CA LEU A 43 31.17 8.21 -9.44
C LEU A 43 31.34 8.46 -7.93
N ASP A 44 32.20 9.42 -7.59
CA ASP A 44 32.28 9.97 -6.24
C ASP A 44 31.12 10.95 -5.95
N LEU A 45 31.05 11.48 -4.73
CA LEU A 45 30.08 12.51 -4.35
C LEU A 45 30.21 13.82 -5.15
N LYS A 46 31.36 14.05 -5.78
CA LYS A 46 31.66 15.24 -6.60
C LYS A 46 31.33 15.01 -8.09
N GLY A 47 30.78 13.85 -8.44
CA GLY A 47 30.40 13.51 -9.82
C GLY A 47 31.58 13.11 -10.71
N LYS A 48 32.77 12.90 -10.14
CA LYS A 48 33.95 12.43 -10.88
C LYS A 48 33.87 10.91 -11.05
N PRO A 49 34.08 10.38 -12.27
CA PRO A 49 34.11 8.94 -12.49
C PRO A 49 35.35 8.32 -11.85
N LEU A 50 35.14 7.35 -10.96
CA LEU A 50 36.17 6.50 -10.37
C LEU A 50 36.50 5.34 -11.31
N ILE A 51 35.45 4.71 -11.85
CA ILE A 51 35.54 3.65 -12.86
C ILE A 51 34.38 3.80 -13.84
N GLN A 52 34.64 3.50 -15.12
CA GLN A 52 33.63 3.52 -16.15
C GLN A 52 33.84 2.35 -17.10
N ARG A 53 32.74 1.72 -17.50
CA ARG A 53 32.73 0.66 -18.50
C ARG A 53 31.63 0.94 -19.53
N ALA A 54 32.07 1.18 -20.75
CA ALA A 54 31.18 1.19 -21.90
C ALA A 54 31.04 -0.23 -22.45
N TYR A 55 29.80 -0.69 -22.59
CA TYR A 55 29.46 -1.96 -23.24
C TYR A 55 29.02 -1.77 -24.70
N ARG A 56 28.63 -0.53 -25.06
CA ARG A 56 28.24 -0.11 -26.41
C ARG A 56 28.73 1.32 -26.66
N ASP A 57 29.01 1.63 -27.93
CA ASP A 57 29.53 2.94 -28.37
C ASP A 57 28.43 3.99 -28.60
N ASP A 58 27.21 3.78 -28.10
CA ASP A 58 26.04 4.63 -28.38
C ASP A 58 26.04 5.97 -27.59
N VAL A 59 26.76 6.05 -26.46
CA VAL A 59 26.82 7.22 -25.58
C VAL A 59 28.27 7.65 -25.35
N HIS A 60 28.55 8.93 -25.59
CA HIS A 60 29.88 9.52 -25.39
C HIS A 60 30.17 9.74 -23.89
N SER A 61 31.41 9.51 -23.45
CA SER A 61 31.81 9.61 -22.03
C SER A 61 31.56 10.98 -21.41
N SER A 62 31.52 12.05 -22.20
CA SER A 62 31.18 13.40 -21.72
C SER A 62 29.75 13.52 -21.16
N ALA A 63 28.86 12.57 -21.47
CA ALA A 63 27.53 12.54 -20.88
C ALA A 63 27.56 12.24 -19.37
N ILE A 64 28.60 11.55 -18.87
CA ILE A 64 28.79 11.23 -17.46
C ILE A 64 29.09 12.51 -16.66
N GLU A 65 29.95 13.38 -17.17
CA GLU A 65 30.34 14.64 -16.51
C GLU A 65 29.16 15.59 -16.34
N LYS A 66 28.16 15.50 -17.23
CA LYS A 66 26.93 16.30 -17.17
C LYS A 66 25.94 15.80 -16.11
N PHE A 67 26.12 14.60 -15.56
CA PHE A 67 25.15 14.01 -14.64
C PHE A 67 24.96 14.84 -13.36
N LEU A 68 26.04 15.18 -12.66
CA LEU A 68 25.93 15.90 -11.39
C LEU A 68 25.37 17.32 -11.55
N PRO A 69 25.81 18.13 -12.54
CA PRO A 69 25.18 19.42 -12.82
C PRO A 69 23.66 19.29 -13.04
N LEU A 70 23.21 18.30 -13.81
CA LEU A 70 21.77 18.09 -14.04
C LEU A 70 21.02 17.72 -12.75
N VAL A 71 21.63 16.92 -11.86
CA VAL A 71 21.03 16.58 -10.57
C VAL A 71 20.92 17.82 -9.69
N LEU A 72 21.96 18.66 -9.65
CA LEU A 72 21.96 19.90 -8.89
C LEU A 72 20.93 20.90 -9.42
N ASP A 73 20.80 21.04 -10.74
CA ASP A 73 19.78 21.89 -11.36
C ASP A 73 18.36 21.45 -10.93
N ILE A 74 18.10 20.14 -10.92
CA ILE A 74 16.81 19.57 -10.46
C ILE A 74 16.56 19.86 -8.97
N GLU A 75 17.60 19.76 -8.13
CA GLU A 75 17.52 20.08 -6.71
C GLU A 75 17.28 21.58 -6.47
N GLU A 76 17.93 22.46 -7.24
CA GLU A 76 17.76 23.92 -7.18
C GLU A 76 16.36 24.36 -7.61
N GLU A 77 15.77 23.67 -8.59
CA GLU A 77 14.36 23.85 -8.99
C GLU A 77 13.36 23.36 -7.92
N GLY A 78 13.84 22.80 -6.80
CA GLY A 78 13.02 22.30 -5.70
C GLY A 78 12.31 20.99 -6.02
N GLN A 79 12.72 20.28 -7.07
CA GLN A 79 12.18 18.98 -7.42
C GLN A 79 12.94 17.86 -6.70
N GLN A 80 12.23 16.81 -6.31
CA GLN A 80 12.87 15.62 -5.76
C GLN A 80 13.60 14.87 -6.89
N VAL A 81 14.90 14.64 -6.70
CA VAL A 81 15.72 13.87 -7.65
C VAL A 81 15.11 12.48 -7.82
N THR A 82 14.71 12.18 -9.05
CA THR A 82 14.18 10.87 -9.41
C THR A 82 15.31 9.93 -9.82
N PRO A 83 15.26 8.63 -9.48
CA PRO A 83 16.30 7.66 -9.86
C PRO A 83 16.51 7.52 -11.37
N CYS A 84 15.49 7.87 -12.17
CA CYS A 84 15.55 7.85 -13.63
C CYS A 84 15.04 9.16 -14.19
N PHE A 85 15.88 9.84 -14.97
CA PHE A 85 15.50 11.04 -15.70
C PHE A 85 16.17 11.06 -17.07
N SER A 86 15.65 11.89 -17.98
CA SER A 86 16.14 11.98 -19.35
C SER A 86 16.56 13.41 -19.66
N SER A 87 17.75 13.57 -20.25
CA SER A 87 18.27 14.87 -20.69
C SER A 87 18.96 14.73 -22.04
N GLN A 88 18.68 15.65 -22.97
CA GLN A 88 19.30 15.68 -24.32
C GLN A 88 19.17 14.34 -25.09
N GLY A 89 18.09 13.59 -24.86
CA GLY A 89 17.87 12.28 -25.49
C GLY A 89 18.69 11.13 -24.89
N ILE A 90 19.33 11.33 -23.73
CA ILE A 90 20.03 10.32 -22.94
C ILE A 90 19.23 10.09 -21.65
N ASN A 91 19.02 8.82 -21.33
CA ASN A 91 18.40 8.35 -20.09
C ASN A 91 19.49 8.09 -19.05
N TYR A 92 19.36 8.76 -17.91
CA TYR A 92 20.21 8.63 -16.74
C TYR A 92 19.48 7.80 -15.70
N MET A 93 20.03 6.63 -15.37
CA MET A 93 19.50 5.73 -14.33
C MET A 93 20.55 5.60 -13.26
N HIS A 94 20.26 6.03 -12.03
CA HIS A 94 21.25 6.05 -10.98
C HIS A 94 20.72 5.50 -9.65
N ILE A 95 21.64 4.95 -8.87
CA ILE A 95 21.44 4.63 -7.47
C ILE A 95 22.55 5.27 -6.64
N ARG A 96 22.25 5.59 -5.39
CA ARG A 96 23.23 6.06 -4.42
C ARG A 96 23.51 4.94 -3.41
N HIS A 97 24.79 4.62 -3.23
CA HIS A 97 25.23 3.70 -2.19
C HIS A 97 26.34 4.38 -1.39
N SER A 98 26.10 4.62 -0.10
CA SER A 98 27.04 5.34 0.77
C SER A 98 27.46 6.71 0.17
N ASN A 99 28.75 6.87 -0.11
CA ASN A 99 29.40 8.04 -0.73
C ASN A 99 29.65 7.85 -2.24
N LEU A 100 28.95 6.93 -2.89
CA LEU A 100 29.13 6.60 -4.31
C LEU A 100 27.82 6.73 -5.08
N TYR A 101 27.91 7.19 -6.32
CA TYR A 101 26.84 7.12 -7.30
C TYR A 101 27.15 6.01 -8.30
N LEU A 102 26.23 5.07 -8.48
CA LEU A 102 26.29 4.15 -9.60
C LEU A 102 25.33 4.64 -10.67
N LEU A 103 25.88 4.94 -11.83
CA LEU A 103 25.18 5.52 -12.96
C LEU A 103 25.19 4.56 -14.13
N ALA A 104 24.02 4.32 -14.70
CA ALA A 104 23.84 3.67 -15.98
C ALA A 104 23.26 4.66 -16.98
N LEU A 105 23.87 4.72 -18.17
CA LEU A 105 23.44 5.58 -19.27
C LEU A 105 22.84 4.74 -20.39
N SER A 106 21.78 5.24 -21.01
CA SER A 106 21.24 4.67 -22.23
C SER A 106 20.61 5.72 -23.12
N LYS A 107 20.80 5.62 -24.44
CA LYS A 107 20.10 6.45 -25.44
C LYS A 107 18.77 5.83 -25.89
N ARG A 108 18.59 4.53 -25.64
CA ARG A 108 17.43 3.75 -26.10
C ARG A 108 16.40 3.61 -25.00
N ASN A 109 15.19 3.21 -25.38
CA ASN A 109 14.14 2.84 -24.44
C ASN A 109 14.48 1.47 -23.81
N THR A 110 15.16 1.51 -22.67
CA THR A 110 15.65 0.35 -21.95
C THR A 110 14.75 0.04 -20.76
N ASN A 111 14.77 -1.21 -20.29
CA ASN A 111 14.03 -1.57 -19.09
C ASN A 111 14.72 -0.98 -17.85
N ALA A 112 14.24 0.17 -17.38
CA ALA A 112 14.82 0.86 -16.24
C ALA A 112 14.84 -0.01 -14.97
N ALA A 113 13.84 -0.88 -14.78
CA ALA A 113 13.79 -1.76 -13.61
C ALA A 113 14.91 -2.80 -13.64
N GLU A 114 15.20 -3.40 -14.80
CA GLU A 114 16.29 -4.35 -14.98
C GLU A 114 17.65 -3.70 -14.69
N VAL A 115 17.87 -2.48 -15.19
CA VAL A 115 19.10 -1.72 -14.95
C VAL A 115 19.27 -1.40 -13.46
N ILE A 116 18.23 -0.89 -12.80
CA ILE A 116 18.29 -0.58 -11.36
C ILE A 116 18.56 -1.85 -10.54
N ILE A 117 17.89 -2.96 -10.85
CA ILE A 117 18.12 -4.25 -10.17
C ILE A 117 19.56 -4.70 -10.38
N PHE A 118 20.08 -4.59 -11.60
CA PHE A 118 21.48 -4.91 -11.90
C PHE A 118 22.44 -4.02 -11.11
N LEU A 119 22.21 -2.71 -11.02
CA LEU A 119 23.06 -1.81 -10.23
C LEU A 119 23.07 -2.19 -8.75
N HIS A 120 21.91 -2.53 -8.17
CA HIS A 120 21.84 -3.06 -6.80
C HIS A 120 22.57 -4.40 -6.65
N ARG A 121 22.53 -5.27 -7.67
CA ARG A 121 23.31 -6.52 -7.65
C ARG A 121 24.80 -6.31 -7.82
N LEU A 122 25.24 -5.39 -8.66
CA LEU A 122 26.63 -4.99 -8.78
C LEU A 122 27.15 -4.51 -7.42
N VAL A 123 26.42 -3.62 -6.72
CA VAL A 123 26.77 -3.21 -5.35
C VAL A 123 26.86 -4.42 -4.42
N SER A 124 25.87 -5.32 -4.45
CA SER A 124 25.86 -6.50 -3.58
C SER A 124 27.09 -7.39 -3.79
N VAL A 125 27.48 -7.63 -5.04
CA VAL A 125 28.67 -8.42 -5.40
C VAL A 125 29.95 -7.72 -4.94
N LEU A 126 30.09 -6.42 -5.21
CA LEU A 126 31.26 -5.64 -4.79
C LEU A 126 31.40 -5.61 -3.25
N VAL A 127 30.30 -5.48 -2.52
CA VAL A 127 30.28 -5.55 -1.05
C VAL A 127 30.69 -6.95 -0.56
N GLU A 128 30.30 -8.04 -1.24
CA GLU A 128 30.72 -9.38 -0.83
C GLU A 128 32.21 -9.65 -1.10
N TYR A 129 32.79 -9.07 -2.14
CA TYR A 129 34.23 -9.15 -2.43
C TYR A 129 35.09 -8.28 -1.51
N PHE A 130 34.67 -7.04 -1.22
CA PHE A 130 35.49 -6.05 -0.51
C PHE A 130 35.06 -5.81 0.94
N LYS A 131 33.93 -6.38 1.38
CA LYS A 131 33.23 -6.16 2.66
C LYS A 131 32.62 -4.77 2.81
N GLU A 132 33.38 -3.73 2.47
CA GLU A 132 32.96 -2.33 2.48
C GLU A 132 33.20 -1.71 1.11
N LEU A 133 32.17 -1.06 0.56
CA LEU A 133 32.22 -0.40 -0.75
C LEU A 133 32.34 1.11 -0.56
N GLU A 134 33.57 1.60 -0.61
CA GLU A 134 33.92 3.01 -0.54
C GLU A 134 34.78 3.42 -1.73
N GLU A 135 35.12 4.71 -1.82
CA GLU A 135 35.99 5.25 -2.86
C GLU A 135 37.38 4.61 -2.87
N GLU A 136 37.97 4.35 -1.69
CA GLU A 136 39.26 3.67 -1.56
C GLU A 136 39.18 2.22 -2.07
N SER A 137 38.13 1.49 -1.71
CA SER A 137 37.90 0.10 -2.17
C SER A 137 37.90 0.00 -3.70
N ILE A 138 37.32 0.98 -4.40
CA ILE A 138 37.28 0.99 -5.87
C ILE A 138 38.65 1.28 -6.48
N ARG A 139 39.39 2.25 -5.92
CA ARG A 139 40.70 2.65 -6.44
C ARG A 139 41.75 1.56 -6.25
N ASP A 140 41.71 0.86 -5.13
CA ASP A 140 42.70 -0.19 -4.82
C ASP A 140 42.43 -1.48 -5.59
N ASN A 141 41.17 -1.76 -5.96
CA ASN A 141 40.74 -3.02 -6.58
C ASN A 141 40.26 -2.88 -8.04
N PHE A 142 40.66 -1.83 -8.76
CA PHE A 142 40.13 -1.52 -10.09
C PHE A 142 40.23 -2.68 -11.10
N VAL A 143 41.29 -3.51 -11.02
CA VAL A 143 41.49 -4.66 -11.92
C VAL A 143 40.36 -5.68 -11.77
N ILE A 144 40.09 -6.10 -10.53
CA ILE A 144 39.04 -7.08 -10.20
C ILE A 144 37.67 -6.51 -10.57
N ILE A 145 37.45 -5.21 -10.38
CA ILE A 145 36.16 -4.59 -10.72
C ILE A 145 35.94 -4.61 -12.24
N TYR A 146 36.97 -4.38 -13.07
CA TYR A 146 36.83 -4.53 -14.52
C TYR A 146 36.53 -5.98 -14.93
N GLU A 147 37.21 -6.95 -14.33
CA GLU A 147 36.93 -8.38 -14.57
C GLU A 147 35.49 -8.74 -14.16
N LEU A 148 35.04 -8.27 -13.00
CA LEU A 148 33.66 -8.47 -12.53
C LEU A 148 32.65 -7.80 -13.46
N MET A 149 32.89 -6.57 -13.91
CA MET A 149 31.98 -5.86 -14.81
C MET A 149 31.83 -6.61 -16.15
N ASP A 150 32.93 -7.12 -16.70
CA ASP A 150 32.93 -7.87 -17.97
C ASP A 150 32.27 -9.25 -17.85
N GLU A 151 32.40 -9.92 -16.70
CA GLU A 151 31.77 -11.23 -16.45
C GLU A 151 30.30 -11.11 -16.04
N MET A 152 29.93 -10.03 -15.35
CA MET A 152 28.55 -9.78 -14.90
C MET A 152 27.66 -9.26 -16.02
N MET A 153 28.21 -8.58 -17.03
CA MET A 153 27.45 -7.99 -18.11
C MET A 153 28.22 -8.04 -19.42
N ASP A 154 27.58 -8.60 -20.45
CA ASP A 154 28.12 -8.61 -21.81
C ASP A 154 27.19 -7.85 -22.76
N PHE A 155 27.75 -6.89 -23.50
CA PHE A 155 27.03 -6.05 -24.46
C PHE A 155 25.75 -5.38 -23.92
N GLY A 156 25.73 -5.11 -22.61
CA GLY A 156 24.60 -4.54 -21.89
C GLY A 156 23.56 -5.57 -21.39
N TYR A 157 23.82 -6.87 -21.51
CA TYR A 157 22.96 -7.92 -20.97
C TYR A 157 23.59 -8.51 -19.71
N PRO A 158 22.92 -8.44 -18.55
CA PRO A 158 23.36 -9.13 -17.35
C PRO A 158 23.50 -10.64 -17.60
N GLN A 159 24.65 -11.21 -17.24
CA GLN A 159 24.96 -12.63 -17.34
C GLN A 159 24.96 -13.26 -15.93
N THR A 160 26.15 -13.56 -15.40
CA THR A 160 26.31 -14.23 -14.10
C THR A 160 26.47 -13.17 -13.01
N THR A 161 25.53 -13.11 -12.06
CA THR A 161 25.55 -12.13 -10.96
C THR A 161 25.70 -12.77 -9.57
N GLU A 162 25.98 -14.08 -9.54
CA GLU A 162 26.15 -14.84 -8.29
C GLU A 162 27.60 -14.77 -7.81
N SER A 163 27.84 -13.95 -6.77
CA SER A 163 29.14 -13.70 -6.15
C SER A 163 29.92 -14.97 -5.81
N LYS A 164 29.27 -15.95 -5.17
CA LYS A 164 29.93 -17.20 -4.74
C LYS A 164 30.46 -18.03 -5.91
N ILE A 165 29.83 -17.94 -7.08
CA ILE A 165 30.29 -18.62 -8.28
C ILE A 165 31.38 -17.81 -8.97
N LEU A 166 31.21 -16.49 -9.05
CA LEU A 166 32.23 -15.58 -9.58
C LEU A 166 33.56 -15.72 -8.81
N GLN A 167 33.50 -15.92 -7.48
CA GLN A 167 34.68 -16.08 -6.63
C GLN A 167 35.51 -17.34 -6.93
N GLU A 168 34.95 -18.34 -7.61
CA GLU A 168 35.70 -19.56 -7.95
C GLU A 168 36.72 -19.34 -9.08
N TYR A 169 36.51 -18.35 -9.95
CA TYR A 169 37.37 -18.12 -11.11
C TYR A 169 37.83 -16.66 -11.28
N ILE A 170 37.19 -15.70 -10.61
CA ILE A 170 37.66 -14.31 -10.47
C ILE A 170 38.20 -14.16 -9.05
N THR A 171 39.49 -14.45 -8.88
CA THR A 171 40.17 -14.47 -7.58
C THR A 171 40.97 -13.19 -7.34
N GLN A 172 40.97 -12.70 -6.09
CA GLN A 172 41.78 -11.55 -5.69
C GLN A 172 43.29 -11.86 -5.67
N GLU A 173 43.65 -13.14 -5.52
CA GLU A 173 45.04 -13.58 -5.44
C GLU A 173 45.65 -13.76 -6.85
N SER A 174 46.70 -13.00 -7.13
CA SER A 174 47.48 -13.07 -8.37
C SER A 174 48.44 -14.27 -8.36
N HIS A 175 47.89 -15.48 -8.26
CA HIS A 175 48.68 -16.66 -8.61
C HIS A 175 48.87 -16.66 -10.12
N LYS A 176 50.13 -16.57 -10.57
CA LYS A 176 50.52 -16.70 -11.97
C LYS A 176 49.96 -18.04 -12.49
N LEU A 177 48.85 -17.98 -13.22
CA LEU A 177 48.11 -19.16 -13.65
C LEU A 177 48.91 -19.90 -14.75
N GLU A 178 49.54 -21.02 -14.38
CA GLU A 178 50.02 -22.03 -15.34
C GLU A 178 48.85 -22.86 -15.92
N ILE A 179 47.64 -22.70 -15.38
CA ILE A 179 46.44 -23.45 -15.75
C ILE A 179 45.36 -22.44 -16.12
N GLN A 180 44.87 -22.50 -17.37
CA GLN A 180 43.67 -21.75 -17.80
C GLN A 180 42.54 -21.95 -16.77
N ALA A 181 42.12 -20.87 -16.11
CA ALA A 181 40.94 -20.88 -15.27
C ALA A 181 39.74 -21.25 -16.15
N ARG A 182 39.27 -22.49 -16.03
CA ARG A 182 38.06 -22.93 -16.75
C ARG A 182 36.87 -22.46 -15.94
N PRO A 183 35.86 -21.83 -16.57
CA PRO A 183 34.66 -21.45 -15.85
C PRO A 183 34.02 -22.70 -15.22
N PRO A 184 33.55 -22.61 -13.96
CA PRO A 184 32.85 -23.71 -13.31
C PRO A 184 31.67 -24.18 -14.14
N MET A 185 31.40 -25.49 -14.15
CA MET A 185 30.24 -26.04 -14.86
C MET A 185 28.91 -25.44 -14.39
N ALA A 186 28.86 -24.94 -13.14
CA ALA A 186 27.69 -24.27 -12.58
C ALA A 186 27.25 -23.03 -13.39
N VAL A 187 28.17 -22.35 -14.08
CA VAL A 187 27.85 -21.17 -14.92
C VAL A 187 26.94 -21.55 -16.10
N THR A 188 27.04 -22.79 -16.59
CA THR A 188 26.25 -23.28 -17.74
C THR A 188 25.12 -24.24 -17.33
N ASN A 189 25.04 -24.61 -16.06
CA ASN A 189 24.07 -25.58 -15.57
C ASN A 189 22.74 -24.90 -15.21
N ALA A 190 21.65 -25.67 -15.21
CA ALA A 190 20.33 -25.19 -14.77
C ALA A 190 20.31 -24.79 -13.28
N VAL A 191 21.29 -25.25 -12.50
CA VAL A 191 21.53 -24.84 -11.11
C VAL A 191 22.79 -23.97 -11.09
N SER A 192 22.60 -22.65 -11.08
CA SER A 192 23.67 -21.65 -11.20
C SER A 192 24.15 -21.08 -9.86
N TRP A 193 23.62 -21.54 -8.74
CA TRP A 193 23.87 -20.96 -7.40
C TRP A 193 24.53 -21.94 -6.42
N ARG A 194 24.87 -23.16 -6.86
CA ARG A 194 25.50 -24.18 -6.02
C ARG A 194 26.44 -25.06 -6.85
N THR A 195 27.67 -25.21 -6.38
CA THR A 195 28.66 -26.08 -7.01
C THR A 195 28.63 -27.51 -6.48
N GLU A 196 29.02 -28.45 -7.34
CA GLU A 196 29.08 -29.86 -7.00
C GLU A 196 30.34 -30.18 -6.17
N GLY A 197 30.29 -31.22 -5.35
CA GLY A 197 31.47 -31.68 -4.59
C GLY A 197 31.72 -31.01 -3.23
N ILE A 198 30.84 -30.09 -2.80
CA ILE A 198 30.90 -29.49 -1.46
C ILE A 198 30.79 -30.58 -0.38
N ARG A 199 31.69 -30.57 0.61
CA ARG A 199 31.71 -31.56 1.68
C ARG A 199 31.95 -30.93 3.04
N TYR A 200 31.04 -31.21 3.97
CA TYR A 200 31.13 -30.80 5.36
C TYR A 200 31.38 -32.00 6.27
N ARG A 201 32.10 -31.76 7.39
CA ARG A 201 32.26 -32.78 8.44
C ARG A 201 30.97 -33.04 9.20
N LYS A 202 30.16 -31.98 9.39
CA LYS A 202 28.84 -32.01 10.02
C LYS A 202 27.85 -31.32 9.09
N ASN A 203 26.75 -32.01 8.79
CA ASN A 203 25.71 -31.46 7.92
C ASN A 203 24.63 -30.80 8.79
N GLU A 204 24.57 -29.48 8.77
CA GLU A 204 23.69 -28.68 9.62
C GLU A 204 23.00 -27.59 8.80
N VAL A 205 21.75 -27.29 9.14
CA VAL A 205 20.98 -26.22 8.50
C VAL A 205 20.37 -25.35 9.58
N PHE A 206 20.59 -24.04 9.52
CA PHE A 206 19.99 -23.07 10.42
C PHE A 206 18.96 -22.24 9.67
N LEU A 207 17.77 -22.09 10.25
CA LEU A 207 16.67 -21.30 9.71
C LEU A 207 16.35 -20.18 10.68
N ASP A 208 16.52 -18.96 10.20
CA ASP A 208 16.20 -17.74 10.92
C ASP A 208 14.92 -17.16 10.32
N VAL A 209 13.81 -17.28 11.05
CA VAL A 209 12.55 -16.66 10.67
C VAL A 209 12.49 -15.30 11.36
N ILE A 210 12.73 -14.24 10.59
CA ILE A 210 12.81 -12.87 11.07
C ILE A 210 11.55 -12.12 10.62
N GLU A 211 10.81 -11.56 11.56
CA GLU A 211 9.65 -10.72 11.28
C GLU A 211 9.94 -9.28 11.68
N SER A 212 9.93 -8.39 10.69
CA SER A 212 9.99 -6.94 10.87
C SER A 212 8.58 -6.38 10.90
N VAL A 213 8.20 -5.75 12.02
CA VAL A 213 6.88 -5.13 12.18
C VAL A 213 6.96 -3.66 11.80
N ASN A 214 6.25 -3.28 10.74
CA ASN A 214 6.03 -1.89 10.36
C ASN A 214 4.66 -1.47 10.90
N MET A 215 4.64 -0.33 11.59
CA MET A 215 3.46 0.19 12.24
C MET A 215 3.45 1.71 12.23
N LEU A 216 2.31 2.29 11.88
CA LEU A 216 2.05 3.72 12.00
C LEU A 216 0.81 3.93 12.87
N VAL A 217 0.99 4.57 14.02
CA VAL A 217 -0.09 4.97 14.92
C VAL A 217 -0.34 6.47 14.76
N ASN A 218 -1.60 6.87 14.60
CA ASN A 218 -1.97 8.29 14.56
C ASN A 218 -1.94 8.92 15.96
N ALA A 219 -2.06 10.26 16.01
CA ALA A 219 -2.10 11.01 17.25
C ALA A 219 -3.27 10.62 18.18
N ASN A 220 -4.38 10.11 17.61
CA ASN A 220 -5.54 9.65 18.37
C ASN A 220 -5.37 8.25 18.96
N GLY A 221 -4.25 7.58 18.69
CA GLY A 221 -3.96 6.22 19.15
C GLY A 221 -4.52 5.10 18.27
N ASN A 222 -5.06 5.41 17.09
CA ASN A 222 -5.51 4.40 16.13
C ASN A 222 -4.35 3.94 15.23
N VAL A 223 -4.29 2.64 14.97
CA VAL A 223 -3.33 2.04 14.04
C VAL A 223 -3.79 2.34 12.60
N VAL A 224 -3.00 3.12 11.87
CA VAL A 224 -3.28 3.52 10.48
C VAL A 224 -2.71 2.50 9.51
N ARG A 225 -1.48 2.05 9.76
CA ARG A 225 -0.79 1.03 8.97
C ARG A 225 -0.18 0.01 9.91
N SER A 226 -0.36 -1.27 9.58
CA SER A 226 0.24 -2.40 10.28
C SER A 226 0.56 -3.44 9.23
N GLU A 227 1.84 -3.65 8.96
CA GLU A 227 2.30 -4.68 8.05
C GLU A 227 3.46 -5.44 8.70
N ILE A 228 3.51 -6.75 8.43
CA ILE A 228 4.56 -7.63 8.89
C ILE A 228 5.34 -8.04 7.65
N LEU A 229 6.60 -7.63 7.60
CA LEU A 229 7.57 -8.04 6.59
C LEU A 229 8.41 -9.16 7.19
N GLY A 230 8.16 -10.39 6.76
CA GLY A 230 8.92 -11.54 7.20
C GLY A 230 9.97 -11.95 6.18
N ALA A 231 11.09 -12.46 6.66
CA ALA A 231 12.14 -13.07 5.85
C ALA A 231 12.58 -14.38 6.50
N ILE A 232 12.77 -15.41 5.69
CA ILE A 232 13.37 -16.69 6.11
C ILE A 232 14.80 -16.70 5.57
N LYS A 233 15.76 -16.47 6.45
CA LYS A 233 17.18 -16.59 6.14
C LYS A 233 17.66 -17.98 6.50
N MET A 234 18.48 -18.57 5.64
CA MET A 234 19.03 -19.90 5.84
C MET A 234 20.54 -19.84 5.89
N LYS A 235 21.14 -20.65 6.76
CA LYS A 235 22.57 -20.97 6.75
C LYS A 235 22.71 -22.47 6.50
N CYS A 236 23.14 -22.83 5.31
CA CYS A 236 23.23 -24.22 4.88
C CYS A 236 24.68 -24.68 4.88
N TYR A 237 25.00 -25.66 5.72
CA TYR A 237 26.27 -26.38 5.72
C TYR A 237 25.98 -27.83 5.34
N LEU A 238 25.75 -28.07 4.05
CA LEU A 238 25.31 -29.37 3.54
C LEU A 238 26.28 -29.89 2.49
N SER A 239 26.56 -31.19 2.53
CA SER A 239 27.41 -31.85 1.54
C SER A 239 26.61 -32.21 0.28
N GLY A 240 27.25 -32.18 -0.88
CA GLY A 240 26.64 -32.60 -2.15
C GLY A 240 25.62 -31.59 -2.70
N MET A 241 24.58 -32.13 -3.35
CA MET A 241 23.54 -31.37 -4.06
C MET A 241 22.15 -31.72 -3.50
N PRO A 242 21.82 -31.25 -2.27
CA PRO A 242 20.64 -31.70 -1.56
C PRO A 242 19.38 -31.00 -2.08
N GLU A 243 18.30 -31.76 -2.25
CA GLU A 243 16.97 -31.21 -2.48
C GLU A 243 16.27 -31.02 -1.13
N LEU A 244 16.02 -29.76 -0.76
CA LEU A 244 15.30 -29.38 0.44
C LEU A 244 13.82 -29.17 0.13
N ARG A 245 12.96 -29.56 1.08
CA ARG A 245 11.52 -29.27 1.07
C ARG A 245 11.10 -28.67 2.39
N LEU A 246 10.69 -27.41 2.36
CA LEU A 246 10.21 -26.66 3.51
C LEU A 246 8.68 -26.69 3.54
N GLY A 247 8.12 -27.08 4.70
CA GLY A 247 6.69 -27.02 4.97
C GLY A 247 6.38 -25.96 6.02
N LEU A 248 5.54 -24.99 5.65
CA LEU A 248 5.05 -23.95 6.55
C LEU A 248 3.58 -24.21 6.94
N ASN A 249 3.07 -23.47 7.92
CA ASN A 249 1.65 -23.47 8.30
C ASN A 249 0.80 -22.52 7.42
N ASP A 250 0.96 -22.63 6.09
CA ASP A 250 0.19 -21.86 5.11
C ASP A 250 -1.28 -22.29 5.09
N LYS A 251 -2.20 -21.31 5.20
CA LYS A 251 -3.64 -21.50 5.19
C LYS A 251 -4.12 -22.14 3.89
N VAL A 252 -3.57 -21.71 2.75
CA VAL A 252 -3.98 -22.23 1.43
C VAL A 252 -3.63 -23.72 1.30
N MET A 253 -2.47 -24.13 1.83
CA MET A 253 -2.08 -25.54 1.85
C MET A 253 -3.01 -26.41 2.73
N PHE A 254 -3.50 -25.87 3.85
CA PHE A 254 -4.42 -26.61 4.72
C PHE A 254 -5.81 -26.76 4.11
N GLU A 255 -6.30 -25.72 3.43
CA GLU A 255 -7.58 -25.74 2.71
C GLU A 255 -7.55 -26.76 1.56
N SER A 256 -6.48 -26.78 0.76
CA SER A 256 -6.36 -27.73 -0.36
C SER A 256 -6.24 -29.20 0.08
N THR A 257 -5.63 -29.46 1.24
CA THR A 257 -5.43 -30.83 1.75
C THR A 257 -6.62 -31.32 2.61
N GLY A 258 -7.64 -30.50 2.85
CA GLY A 258 -8.80 -30.85 3.67
C GLY A 258 -8.47 -31.14 5.15
N ARG A 259 -7.31 -30.67 5.63
CA ARG A 259 -6.86 -30.87 7.01
C ARG A 259 -7.19 -29.63 7.82
N THR A 260 -8.05 -29.75 8.83
CA THR A 260 -8.21 -28.71 9.86
C THR A 260 -6.87 -28.47 10.53
N ALA A 261 -6.31 -27.27 10.36
CA ALA A 261 -5.05 -26.90 10.98
C ALA A 261 -5.16 -27.04 12.51
N ARG A 262 -4.29 -27.85 13.13
CA ARG A 262 -4.06 -27.79 14.58
C ARG A 262 -3.22 -26.55 14.89
N GLY A 263 -3.83 -25.37 14.82
CA GLY A 263 -3.15 -24.09 15.09
C GLY A 263 -3.63 -22.94 14.21
N LYS A 264 -3.09 -21.74 14.46
CA LYS A 264 -3.34 -20.55 13.64
C LYS A 264 -2.67 -20.77 12.27
N ALA A 265 -3.49 -20.92 11.23
CA ALA A 265 -3.01 -20.93 9.85
C ALA A 265 -2.74 -19.50 9.39
N ILE A 266 -1.81 -19.34 8.46
CA ILE A 266 -1.33 -18.03 8.04
C ILE A 266 -1.68 -17.79 6.60
N GLU A 267 -2.24 -16.61 6.37
CA GLU A 267 -2.54 -16.09 5.05
C GLU A 267 -1.44 -15.09 4.69
N MET A 268 -0.52 -15.52 3.83
CA MET A 268 0.51 -14.65 3.28
C MET A 268 -0.07 -13.93 2.07
N GLU A 269 0.02 -12.60 2.03
CA GLU A 269 -0.48 -11.82 0.90
C GLU A 269 0.45 -11.90 -0.31
N ASP A 270 1.74 -11.73 -0.04
CA ASP A 270 2.79 -11.76 -1.05
C ASP A 270 3.95 -12.58 -0.53
N VAL A 271 4.54 -13.38 -1.42
CA VAL A 271 5.70 -14.22 -1.14
C VAL A 271 6.68 -14.10 -2.29
N LYS A 272 7.89 -13.67 -1.97
CA LYS A 272 9.02 -13.61 -2.89
C LYS A 272 9.99 -14.72 -2.54
N PHE A 273 10.37 -15.49 -3.54
CA PHE A 273 11.30 -16.60 -3.38
C PHE A 273 12.66 -16.29 -3.99
N HIS A 274 13.69 -16.91 -3.43
CA HIS A 274 14.97 -17.03 -4.09
C HIS A 274 14.84 -17.84 -5.39
N GLN A 275 15.72 -17.58 -6.37
CA GLN A 275 15.76 -18.31 -7.64
C GLN A 275 15.93 -19.83 -7.50
N CYS A 276 16.35 -20.31 -6.32
CA CYS A 276 16.54 -21.72 -6.06
C CYS A 276 15.24 -22.50 -5.86
N VAL A 277 14.13 -21.79 -5.64
CA VAL A 277 12.81 -22.38 -5.41
C VAL A 277 12.11 -22.68 -6.72
N ARG A 278 11.61 -23.91 -6.84
CA ARG A 278 10.82 -24.34 -8.00
C ARG A 278 9.40 -23.83 -7.89
N LEU A 279 9.13 -22.65 -8.47
CA LEU A 279 7.83 -22.00 -8.46
C LEU A 279 6.69 -22.89 -8.97
N SER A 280 6.95 -23.72 -10.00
CA SER A 280 5.95 -24.66 -10.54
C SER A 280 5.47 -25.69 -9.51
N ARG A 281 6.33 -26.13 -8.58
CA ARG A 281 5.92 -27.04 -7.49
C ARG A 281 5.19 -26.31 -6.37
N PHE A 282 5.56 -25.05 -6.13
CA PHE A 282 4.88 -24.22 -5.15
C PHE A 282 3.45 -23.89 -5.59
N GLU A 283 3.22 -23.61 -6.87
CA GLU A 283 1.89 -23.31 -7.39
C GLU A 283 0.93 -24.52 -7.29
N ASN A 284 1.43 -25.73 -7.51
CA ASN A 284 0.61 -26.95 -7.46
C ASN A 284 0.30 -27.41 -6.03
N ASP A 285 1.33 -27.62 -5.20
CA ASP A 285 1.20 -28.33 -3.91
C ASP A 285 1.49 -27.41 -2.71
N ARG A 286 1.70 -26.10 -2.93
CA ARG A 286 2.19 -25.13 -1.92
C ARG A 286 3.44 -25.62 -1.17
N THR A 287 4.22 -26.50 -1.79
CA THR A 287 5.43 -27.09 -1.21
C THR A 287 6.65 -26.36 -1.73
N ILE A 288 7.43 -25.77 -0.82
CA ILE A 288 8.65 -25.03 -1.17
C ILE A 288 9.78 -26.04 -1.36
N SER A 289 10.11 -26.34 -2.62
CA SER A 289 11.15 -27.30 -3.01
C SER A 289 12.31 -26.56 -3.68
N PHE A 290 13.53 -26.74 -3.19
CA PHE A 290 14.70 -26.00 -3.67
C PHE A 290 16.01 -26.77 -3.44
N ILE A 291 17.06 -26.36 -4.14
CA ILE A 291 18.44 -26.77 -3.86
C ILE A 291 19.14 -25.54 -3.25
N PRO A 292 19.53 -25.54 -1.98
CA PRO A 292 20.03 -24.34 -1.31
C PRO A 292 21.43 -23.92 -1.83
N PRO A 293 21.68 -22.62 -2.08
CA PRO A 293 23.04 -22.10 -2.11
C PRO A 293 23.81 -22.48 -0.84
N ASP A 294 25.14 -22.57 -0.97
CA ASP A 294 25.98 -22.89 0.18
C ASP A 294 26.18 -21.68 1.09
N GLY A 295 26.23 -21.88 2.41
CA GLY A 295 26.37 -20.79 3.37
C GLY A 295 25.08 -20.00 3.63
N GLU A 296 25.21 -18.68 3.86
CA GLU A 296 24.08 -17.80 4.19
C GLU A 296 23.38 -17.25 2.94
N PHE A 297 22.05 -17.31 2.92
CA PHE A 297 21.21 -16.69 1.89
C PHE A 297 19.77 -16.46 2.41
N GLU A 298 19.01 -15.58 1.77
CA GLU A 298 17.57 -15.42 2.03
C GLU A 298 16.77 -16.36 1.13
N LEU A 299 16.01 -17.29 1.71
CA LEU A 299 15.19 -18.25 0.96
C LEU A 299 13.92 -17.60 0.41
N MET A 300 13.23 -16.86 1.28
CA MET A 300 11.98 -16.19 0.94
C MET A 300 11.73 -14.98 1.82
N SER A 301 11.07 -13.99 1.26
CA SER A 301 10.42 -12.90 1.97
C SER A 301 8.91 -13.00 1.78
N TYR A 302 8.16 -12.63 2.81
CA TYR A 302 6.71 -12.68 2.80
C TYR A 302 6.13 -11.45 3.49
N ARG A 303 4.95 -11.02 3.04
CA ARG A 303 4.23 -9.89 3.62
C ARG A 303 2.86 -10.32 4.14
N LEU A 304 2.48 -9.79 5.30
CA LEU A 304 1.12 -9.87 5.83
C LEU A 304 0.64 -8.49 6.24
N SER A 305 -0.58 -8.09 5.84
CA SER A 305 -1.22 -6.85 6.34
C SER A 305 -2.27 -7.13 7.41
N THR A 306 -2.11 -8.24 8.15
CA THR A 306 -3.01 -8.55 9.27
C THR A 306 -2.90 -7.45 10.33
N PRO A 307 -4.03 -6.83 10.76
CA PRO A 307 -3.98 -5.79 11.78
C PRO A 307 -3.58 -6.40 13.12
N VAL A 308 -2.42 -6.01 13.65
CA VAL A 308 -1.93 -6.47 14.95
C VAL A 308 -1.85 -5.33 15.92
N LYS A 309 -2.12 -5.62 17.20
CA LYS A 309 -1.90 -4.66 18.28
C LYS A 309 -0.41 -4.31 18.38
N PRO A 310 -0.05 -3.04 18.62
CA PRO A 310 1.34 -2.63 18.80
C PRO A 310 2.04 -3.44 19.89
N LEU A 311 3.14 -4.12 19.56
CA LEU A 311 3.88 -4.94 20.53
C LEU A 311 4.45 -4.08 21.66
N ILE A 312 4.96 -2.90 21.31
CA ILE A 312 5.40 -1.88 22.25
C ILE A 312 4.59 -0.63 21.97
N TRP A 313 3.73 -0.28 22.92
CA TRP A 313 2.96 0.95 22.89
C TRP A 313 3.74 2.05 23.61
N VAL A 314 3.95 3.17 22.95
CA VAL A 314 4.58 4.36 23.55
C VAL A 314 3.61 5.51 23.48
N GLU A 315 3.31 6.07 24.63
CA GLU A 315 2.49 7.25 24.79
C GLU A 315 3.38 8.35 25.36
N ALA A 316 3.41 9.52 24.72
CA ALA A 316 4.13 10.67 25.24
C ALA A 316 3.18 11.86 25.33
N ALA A 317 2.95 12.31 26.57
CA ALA A 317 2.33 13.58 26.85
C ALA A 317 3.42 14.66 26.84
N VAL A 318 3.15 15.75 26.10
CA VAL A 318 4.08 16.88 25.94
C VAL A 318 3.44 18.13 26.52
N GLU A 319 4.00 18.62 27.62
CA GLU A 319 3.59 19.85 28.28
C GLU A 319 4.57 20.96 27.90
N SER A 320 4.17 21.84 26.99
CA SER A 320 5.01 22.97 26.56
C SER A 320 4.62 24.25 27.29
N HIS A 321 5.55 24.80 28.06
CA HIS A 321 5.44 26.13 28.66
C HIS A 321 6.14 27.14 27.77
N LYS A 322 5.34 27.98 27.09
CA LYS A 322 5.82 28.98 26.12
C LYS A 322 6.95 29.84 26.72
N GLY A 323 8.09 29.87 26.03
CA GLY A 323 9.23 30.72 26.34
C GLY A 323 10.03 30.34 27.60
N SER A 324 9.87 29.11 28.11
CA SER A 324 10.59 28.67 29.30
C SER A 324 11.07 27.23 29.24
N ARG A 325 10.18 26.26 29.04
CA ARG A 325 10.51 24.84 29.19
C ARG A 325 9.50 23.93 28.51
N VAL A 326 9.94 22.72 28.20
CA VAL A 326 9.07 21.63 27.75
C VAL A 326 9.29 20.40 28.63
N GLU A 327 8.20 19.81 29.09
CA GLU A 327 8.20 18.60 29.89
C GLU A 327 7.58 17.45 29.07
N TYR A 328 8.24 16.30 29.09
CA TYR A 328 7.79 15.08 28.44
C TYR A 328 7.47 14.04 29.50
N MET A 329 6.27 13.49 29.48
CA MET A 329 5.91 12.30 30.24
C MET A 329 5.68 11.14 29.28
N VAL A 330 6.64 10.22 29.23
CA VAL A 330 6.64 9.09 28.32
C VAL A 330 6.30 7.82 29.08
N LYS A 331 5.23 7.15 28.67
CA LYS A 331 4.80 5.85 29.17
C LYS A 331 5.00 4.80 28.08
N VAL A 332 5.76 3.76 28.40
CA VAL A 332 5.91 2.57 27.54
C VAL A 332 5.11 1.41 28.13
N LYS A 333 4.38 0.70 27.30
CA LYS A 333 3.61 -0.50 27.65
C LYS A 333 3.91 -1.62 26.67
N ALA A 334 4.44 -2.72 27.18
CA ALA A 334 4.68 -3.93 26.39
C ALA A 334 3.38 -4.76 26.25
N GLN A 335 2.82 -4.86 25.05
CA GLN A 335 1.57 -5.60 24.78
C GLN A 335 1.80 -7.00 24.18
N PHE A 336 2.93 -7.63 24.49
CA PHE A 336 3.20 -9.03 24.13
C PHE A 336 3.12 -9.97 25.36
N LYS A 337 3.21 -11.27 25.08
CA LYS A 337 3.07 -12.34 26.10
C LYS A 337 4.07 -12.14 27.24
N ARG A 338 3.61 -12.32 28.49
CA ARG A 338 4.44 -12.17 29.72
C ARG A 338 5.72 -13.00 29.74
N ARG A 339 5.71 -14.18 29.10
CA ARG A 339 6.87 -15.09 29.00
C ARG A 339 7.96 -14.61 28.04
N SER A 340 7.61 -13.69 27.14
CA SER A 340 8.54 -13.11 26.17
C SER A 340 9.12 -11.83 26.74
N THR A 341 10.33 -11.49 26.31
CA THR A 341 11.05 -10.29 26.71
C THR A 341 11.59 -9.62 25.47
N ALA A 342 11.39 -8.31 25.34
CA ALA A 342 12.05 -7.52 24.31
C ALA A 342 13.44 -7.10 24.82
N ASN A 343 14.45 -7.32 24.00
CA ASN A 343 15.83 -6.96 24.24
C ASN A 343 16.15 -5.64 23.53
N ASN A 344 17.10 -4.89 24.11
CA ASN A 344 17.69 -3.69 23.52
C ASN A 344 16.64 -2.72 22.97
N VAL A 345 15.62 -2.42 23.78
CA VAL A 345 14.56 -1.51 23.38
C VAL A 345 15.10 -0.09 23.43
N GLU A 346 15.03 0.62 22.30
CA GLU A 346 15.42 2.03 22.18
C GLU A 346 14.22 2.84 21.69
N ILE A 347 13.80 3.82 22.48
CA ILE A 347 12.69 4.70 22.16
C ILE A 347 13.27 6.07 21.85
N TYR A 348 13.09 6.52 20.62
CA TYR A 348 13.51 7.83 20.14
C TYR A 348 12.32 8.77 20.21
N VAL A 349 12.38 9.72 21.15
CA VAL A 349 11.33 10.74 21.31
C VAL A 349 11.90 12.06 20.79
N PRO A 350 11.26 12.67 19.78
CA PRO A 350 11.74 13.91 19.21
C PRO A 350 11.52 15.07 20.17
N VAL A 351 12.50 15.96 20.19
CA VAL A 351 12.48 17.22 20.94
C VAL A 351 12.78 18.39 20.01
N PRO A 352 12.36 19.61 20.36
CA PRO A 352 12.71 20.81 19.62
C PRO A 352 14.24 20.95 19.46
N ASP A 353 14.67 21.46 18.29
CA ASP A 353 16.09 21.67 17.97
C ASP A 353 16.76 22.69 18.90
N ASP A 354 15.96 23.60 19.45
CA ASP A 354 16.36 24.66 20.38
C ASP A 354 16.34 24.21 21.85
N ALA A 355 16.01 22.95 22.14
CA ALA A 355 15.91 22.44 23.50
C ALA A 355 17.28 22.37 24.20
N ASP A 356 17.35 22.94 25.41
CA ASP A 356 18.55 22.95 26.24
C ASP A 356 18.34 22.27 27.61
N SER A 357 19.41 22.20 28.41
CA SER A 357 19.36 21.82 29.83
C SER A 357 18.57 20.52 30.14
N PRO A 358 18.90 19.38 29.50
CA PRO A 358 18.15 18.13 29.65
C PRO A 358 18.21 17.59 31.09
N LYS A 359 17.06 17.29 31.67
CA LYS A 359 16.92 16.60 32.96
C LYS A 359 16.02 15.39 32.81
N PHE A 360 16.54 14.21 33.14
CA PHE A 360 15.83 12.94 32.98
C PHE A 360 15.53 12.28 34.33
N ARG A 361 14.33 11.72 34.46
CA ARG A 361 13.92 10.83 35.55
C ARG A 361 13.23 9.60 34.96
N ALA A 362 13.96 8.50 34.86
CA ALA A 362 13.42 7.23 34.37
C ALA A 362 13.21 6.24 35.51
N SER A 363 12.10 5.49 35.48
CA SER A 363 11.85 4.39 36.40
C SER A 363 12.75 3.18 36.16
N THR A 364 13.18 2.98 34.91
CA THR A 364 14.03 1.87 34.47
C THR A 364 14.77 2.27 33.19
N GLY A 365 15.97 1.74 32.99
CA GLY A 365 16.80 2.05 31.82
C GLY A 365 17.58 3.35 31.94
N THR A 366 18.29 3.70 30.89
CA THR A 366 19.10 4.92 30.80
C THR A 366 18.55 5.83 29.71
N VAL A 367 18.63 7.15 29.90
CA VAL A 367 18.19 8.14 28.92
C VAL A 367 19.40 8.95 28.48
N GLN A 368 19.54 9.14 27.17
CA GLN A 368 20.63 9.91 26.56
C GLN A 368 20.02 10.98 25.65
N TYR A 369 20.50 12.21 25.76
CA TYR A 369 20.13 13.27 24.81
C TYR A 369 20.99 13.15 23.55
N ALA A 370 20.36 13.18 22.37
CA ALA A 370 21.01 13.09 21.08
C ALA A 370 20.64 14.32 20.22
N PRO A 371 21.37 15.45 20.37
CA PRO A 371 21.07 16.69 19.65
C PRO A 371 21.18 16.52 18.13
N ASP A 372 22.10 15.68 17.63
CA ASP A 372 22.27 15.41 16.19
C ASP A 372 21.02 14.86 15.50
N LYS A 373 20.12 14.24 16.28
CA LYS A 373 18.86 13.65 15.81
C LYS A 373 17.64 14.41 16.32
N SER A 374 17.84 15.53 16.99
CA SER A 374 16.78 16.31 17.64
C SER A 374 15.85 15.44 18.49
N ALA A 375 16.43 14.53 19.27
CA ALA A 375 15.69 13.53 20.03
C ALA A 375 16.45 13.13 21.29
N PHE A 376 15.73 12.65 22.31
CA PHE A 376 16.35 11.85 23.37
C PHE A 376 16.02 10.38 23.17
N VAL A 377 16.97 9.53 23.55
CA VAL A 377 16.89 8.08 23.39
C VAL A 377 16.75 7.44 24.77
N TRP A 378 15.61 6.80 25.01
CA TRP A 378 15.39 5.99 26.20
C TRP A 378 15.73 4.53 25.90
N LYS A 379 16.79 4.03 26.55
CA LYS A 379 17.32 2.68 26.36
C LYS A 379 16.93 1.76 27.52
N ILE A 380 16.23 0.68 27.21
CA ILE A 380 15.82 -0.36 28.14
C ILE A 380 16.42 -1.69 27.67
N LYS A 381 17.37 -2.24 28.43
CA LYS A 381 18.06 -3.49 28.08
C LYS A 381 17.10 -4.66 27.91
N GLN A 382 16.15 -4.80 28.84
CA GLN A 382 15.16 -5.87 28.83
C GLN A 382 13.80 -5.34 29.28
N LEU A 383 12.81 -5.45 28.40
CA LEU A 383 11.43 -5.07 28.64
C LEU A 383 10.58 -6.35 28.70
N GLY A 384 10.11 -6.71 29.90
CA GLY A 384 9.24 -7.87 30.08
C GLY A 384 7.84 -7.64 29.50
N GLY A 385 7.22 -8.68 28.94
CA GLY A 385 5.87 -8.58 28.38
C GLY A 385 4.82 -8.21 29.43
N SER A 386 3.81 -7.43 29.02
CA SER A 386 2.76 -6.89 29.88
C SER A 386 3.23 -5.97 31.02
N ARG A 387 4.48 -5.52 31.00
CA ARG A 387 4.98 -4.49 31.92
C ARG A 387 4.83 -3.10 31.31
N GLU A 388 4.74 -2.12 32.19
CA GLU A 388 4.77 -0.71 31.84
C GLU A 388 5.84 0.02 32.63
N PHE A 389 6.47 1.01 31.99
CA PHE A 389 7.45 1.87 32.62
C PHE A 389 7.17 3.32 32.25
N LEU A 390 7.55 4.23 33.15
CA LEU A 390 7.41 5.67 32.95
C LEU A 390 8.77 6.35 32.98
N MET A 391 8.88 7.42 32.20
CA MET A 391 10.03 8.30 32.17
C MET A 391 9.54 9.74 32.00
N ARG A 392 10.19 10.65 32.74
CA ARG A 392 9.97 12.09 32.65
C ARG A 392 11.24 12.77 32.16
N ALA A 393 11.10 13.66 31.19
CA ALA A 393 12.17 14.51 30.72
C ALA A 393 11.76 15.98 30.83
N HIS A 394 12.72 16.85 31.14
CA HIS A 394 12.53 18.29 31.20
C HIS A 394 13.64 18.94 30.39
N PHE A 395 13.27 19.88 29.52
CA PHE A 395 14.18 20.69 28.73
C PHE A 395 13.85 22.17 28.93
N GLY A 396 14.87 23.02 28.92
CA GLY A 396 14.68 24.46 28.77
C GLY A 396 14.41 24.81 27.31
N LEU A 397 13.61 25.85 27.09
CA LEU A 397 13.40 26.44 25.78
C LEU A 397 13.87 27.89 25.80
N PRO A 398 14.55 28.37 24.75
CA PRO A 398 14.88 29.77 24.61
C PRO A 398 13.64 30.67 24.67
N SER A 399 13.81 31.87 25.22
CA SER A 399 12.75 32.87 25.32
C SER A 399 12.44 33.57 23.99
N VAL A 400 13.34 33.44 23.00
CA VAL A 400 13.22 34.04 21.67
C VAL A 400 12.93 32.93 20.66
N ARG A 401 11.84 33.06 19.90
CA ARG A 401 11.47 32.14 18.80
C ARG A 401 11.75 32.80 17.46
N SER A 402 12.25 32.03 16.50
CA SER A 402 12.18 32.35 15.06
C SER A 402 10.72 32.21 14.60
N GLU A 403 10.15 33.24 13.97
CA GLU A 403 8.78 33.18 13.40
C GLU A 403 8.67 32.19 12.21
N THR A 404 9.80 31.73 11.68
CA THR A 404 9.91 30.83 10.52
C THR A 404 9.86 29.33 10.85
N ASP A 405 9.93 28.94 12.13
CA ASP A 405 10.00 27.51 12.48
C ASP A 405 8.61 26.92 12.68
N VAL A 406 8.10 26.31 11.61
CA VAL A 406 7.00 25.35 11.72
C VAL A 406 7.50 24.22 12.61
N GLU A 407 6.92 24.06 13.81
CA GLU A 407 7.22 22.95 14.74
C GLU A 407 6.99 21.61 14.02
N LYS A 408 8.02 21.09 13.35
CA LYS A 408 8.00 19.73 12.81
C LYS A 408 7.92 18.80 14.01
N ARG A 409 6.89 17.96 14.06
CA ARG A 409 6.73 16.92 15.09
C ARG A 409 7.00 15.57 14.42
N PRO A 410 8.26 15.11 14.40
CA PRO A 410 8.53 13.75 13.98
C PRO A 410 7.71 12.78 14.84
N PRO A 411 7.34 11.60 14.32
CA PRO A 411 6.77 10.56 15.15
C PRO A 411 7.84 9.95 16.07
N ILE A 412 7.40 9.39 17.20
CA ILE A 412 8.26 8.58 18.07
C ILE A 412 8.62 7.30 17.33
N THR A 413 9.89 6.95 17.29
CA THR A 413 10.34 5.67 16.71
C THR A 413 10.83 4.73 17.80
N VAL A 414 10.55 3.43 17.63
CA VAL A 414 10.93 2.41 18.61
C VAL A 414 11.70 1.31 17.92
N LYS A 415 12.90 1.01 18.43
CA LYS A 415 13.69 -0.15 18.05
C LYS A 415 13.58 -1.21 19.13
N PHE A 416 13.39 -2.46 18.74
CA PHE A 416 13.30 -3.58 19.67
C PHE A 416 13.57 -4.90 18.97
N GLU A 417 13.98 -5.90 19.75
CA GLU A 417 14.13 -7.28 19.29
C GLU A 417 13.49 -8.24 20.31
N ILE A 418 12.59 -9.11 19.87
CA ILE A 418 11.95 -10.13 20.70
C ILE A 418 12.33 -11.50 20.14
N PRO A 419 13.24 -12.22 20.80
CA PRO A 419 13.61 -13.57 20.40
C PRO A 419 12.51 -14.58 20.75
N TYR A 420 12.48 -15.69 20.01
CA TYR A 420 11.55 -16.81 20.14
C TYR A 420 10.07 -16.38 20.07
N PHE A 421 9.79 -15.34 19.29
CA PHE A 421 8.45 -14.79 19.11
C PHE A 421 8.15 -14.56 17.63
N THR A 422 6.90 -14.79 17.26
CA THR A 422 6.33 -14.51 15.93
C THR A 422 5.01 -13.80 16.13
N VAL A 423 4.82 -12.71 15.40
CA VAL A 423 3.60 -11.90 15.37
C VAL A 423 2.58 -12.54 14.46
N SER A 424 3.00 -12.98 13.27
CA SER A 424 2.12 -13.64 12.30
C SER A 424 1.56 -14.97 12.86
N GLY A 425 2.42 -15.69 13.59
CA GLY A 425 2.20 -17.06 14.06
C GLY A 425 2.89 -18.11 13.19
N ILE A 426 3.85 -17.72 12.34
CA ILE A 426 4.52 -18.62 11.39
C ILE A 426 5.30 -19.72 12.08
N GLN A 427 5.13 -20.92 11.56
CA GLN A 427 5.71 -22.13 12.11
C GLN A 427 6.25 -22.98 10.96
N VAL A 428 7.50 -23.40 11.15
CA VAL A 428 8.16 -24.36 10.27
C VAL A 428 7.71 -25.73 10.75
N ARG A 429 6.87 -26.41 9.95
CA ARG A 429 6.31 -27.72 10.28
C ARG A 429 7.33 -28.82 10.08
N TYR A 430 8.08 -28.75 8.99
CA TYR A 430 9.15 -29.67 8.68
C TYR A 430 10.13 -29.04 7.69
N LEU A 431 11.37 -29.51 7.75
CA LEU A 431 12.34 -29.36 6.69
C LEU A 431 12.83 -30.76 6.32
N LYS A 432 12.49 -31.21 5.11
CA LYS A 432 12.95 -32.49 4.58
C LYS A 432 14.20 -32.25 3.74
N ILE A 433 15.27 -32.96 4.06
CA ILE A 433 16.53 -32.91 3.32
C ILE A 433 16.67 -34.24 2.58
N VAL A 434 16.80 -34.18 1.26
CA VAL A 434 16.95 -35.36 0.39
C VAL A 434 18.27 -35.25 -0.36
N GLU A 435 19.19 -36.16 -0.08
CA GLU A 435 20.48 -36.25 -0.75
C GLU A 435 20.74 -37.70 -1.19
N LYS A 436 21.42 -37.90 -2.33
CA LYS A 436 21.70 -39.24 -2.87
C LYS A 436 22.56 -40.10 -1.93
N SER A 437 23.47 -39.47 -1.19
CA SER A 437 24.32 -40.12 -0.20
C SER A 437 23.61 -40.49 1.11
N GLY A 438 22.38 -40.00 1.33
CA GLY A 438 21.54 -40.40 2.45
C GLY A 438 22.07 -40.01 3.83
N TYR A 439 22.94 -39.00 3.95
CA TYR A 439 23.41 -38.54 5.26
C TYR A 439 22.27 -37.95 6.10
N GLN A 440 22.41 -38.05 7.41
CA GLN A 440 21.54 -37.34 8.35
C GLN A 440 22.04 -35.91 8.55
N ALA A 441 21.15 -34.94 8.43
CA ALA A 441 21.43 -33.52 8.71
C ALA A 441 20.55 -33.02 9.86
N LEU A 442 21.05 -32.03 10.60
CA LEU A 442 20.38 -31.44 11.75
C LEU A 442 19.79 -30.06 11.39
N PRO A 443 18.45 -29.94 11.27
CA PRO A 443 17.81 -28.66 11.06
C PRO A 443 17.56 -27.94 12.39
N TRP A 444 17.93 -26.66 12.44
CA TRP A 444 17.69 -25.75 13.55
C TRP A 444 16.79 -24.62 13.08
N VAL A 445 15.88 -24.16 13.94
CA VAL A 445 15.03 -23.01 13.64
C VAL A 445 14.98 -22.07 14.84
N ARG A 446 15.08 -20.78 14.59
CA ARG A 446 14.78 -19.73 15.57
C ARG A 446 13.87 -18.68 14.97
N TYR A 447 13.09 -18.06 15.84
CA TYR A 447 12.13 -17.03 15.50
C TYR A 447 12.56 -15.72 16.14
N ILE A 448 12.60 -14.65 15.37
CA ILE A 448 13.01 -13.32 15.84
C ILE A 448 11.97 -12.34 15.33
N THR A 449 11.41 -11.53 16.22
CA THR A 449 10.58 -10.39 15.84
C THR A 449 11.35 -9.11 16.14
N GLN A 450 11.43 -8.20 15.19
CA GLN A 450 12.09 -6.90 15.34
C GLN A 450 11.20 -5.78 14.82
N ASN A 451 11.57 -4.53 15.10
CA ASN A 451 10.97 -3.40 14.40
C ASN A 451 11.37 -3.44 12.92
N GLY A 452 10.45 -3.07 12.03
CA GLY A 452 10.82 -2.74 10.66
C GLY A 452 11.32 -1.31 10.52
N ASP A 453 11.41 -0.84 9.28
CA ASP A 453 11.91 0.49 8.94
C ASP A 453 11.01 1.58 9.52
N ASP A 454 9.70 1.35 9.51
CA ASP A 454 8.68 2.29 9.98
C ASP A 454 7.92 1.71 11.17
N TYR A 455 8.49 1.75 12.38
CA TYR A 455 7.73 1.57 13.63
C TYR A 455 7.59 2.93 14.34
N SER A 456 6.54 3.65 13.98
CA SER A 456 6.36 5.06 14.31
C SER A 456 5.01 5.35 14.97
N LEU A 457 5.04 6.11 16.06
CA LEU A 457 3.87 6.52 16.82
C LEU A 457 3.78 8.04 16.83
N ARG A 458 2.71 8.60 16.25
CA ARG A 458 2.44 10.04 16.33
C ARG A 458 1.86 10.36 17.69
N THR A 459 2.35 11.42 18.31
CA THR A 459 1.88 11.88 19.63
C THR A 459 0.66 12.78 19.50
N ALA A 460 -0.26 12.68 20.47
CA ALA A 460 -1.34 13.64 20.63
C ALA A 460 -0.79 14.96 21.17
N SER A 461 -1.28 16.09 20.68
CA SER A 461 -1.17 17.37 21.38
C SER A 461 -2.23 17.40 22.47
N GLU A 462 -1.86 17.67 23.73
CA GLU A 462 -2.89 17.85 24.74
C GLU A 462 -3.74 19.11 24.51
N LYS A 463 -5.00 18.93 24.92
CA LYS A 463 -6.14 19.82 24.81
C LYS A 463 -5.94 21.04 25.72
N GLY A 464 -5.97 22.23 25.14
CA GLY A 464 -6.26 23.44 25.92
C GLY A 464 -7.75 23.45 26.31
N ASN A 465 -8.03 23.56 27.61
CA ASN A 465 -9.31 23.87 28.25
C ASN A 465 -10.51 22.94 27.95
N MET A 466 -10.62 21.87 28.73
CA MET A 466 -11.91 21.30 29.14
C MET A 466 -11.83 20.95 30.63
N ALA A 467 -11.89 21.98 31.46
CA ALA A 467 -12.16 21.84 32.90
C ALA A 467 -13.43 22.63 33.19
N PHE A 468 -14.59 22.05 32.89
CA PHE A 468 -15.88 22.34 33.50
C PHE A 468 -16.84 21.20 33.09
N MET A 469 -17.41 20.52 34.09
CA MET A 469 -18.33 19.35 34.02
C MET A 469 -17.75 17.94 34.16
N ASP A 470 -16.88 17.71 35.14
CA ASP A 470 -16.86 16.41 35.85
C ASP A 470 -17.42 16.62 37.25
N HIS A 471 -18.74 16.47 37.41
CA HIS A 471 -19.43 16.27 38.71
C HIS A 471 -20.89 15.88 38.49
N VAL A 472 -21.18 14.78 37.78
CA VAL A 472 -22.32 13.88 38.05
C VAL A 472 -22.04 12.55 37.33
N GLU A 473 -21.46 11.57 38.01
CA GLU A 473 -21.74 10.14 37.80
C GLU A 473 -21.01 9.33 38.88
N ASP A 474 -21.74 9.01 39.95
CA ASP A 474 -21.54 7.80 40.75
C ASP A 474 -22.63 7.71 41.83
N VAL A 475 -23.84 7.26 41.46
CA VAL A 475 -24.76 6.49 42.34
C VAL A 475 -25.68 5.61 41.48
N ALA A 476 -25.65 4.30 41.79
CA ALA A 476 -26.66 3.26 41.57
C ALA A 476 -26.72 2.48 40.24
N VAL A 477 -25.94 1.39 40.26
CA VAL A 477 -26.22 0.08 39.65
C VAL A 477 -27.63 -0.43 40.00
N SER A 478 -28.46 -0.70 38.99
CA SER A 478 -29.18 -1.99 38.83
C SER A 478 -30.08 -2.01 37.58
N CYS A 479 -29.99 -3.13 36.86
CA CYS A 479 -30.97 -3.71 35.91
C CYS A 479 -30.70 -3.58 34.39
N VAL A 480 -30.17 -4.69 33.86
CA VAL A 480 -30.62 -5.45 32.67
C VAL A 480 -30.49 -4.79 31.29
N ASP A 481 -29.53 -5.36 30.53
CA ASP A 481 -29.45 -5.54 29.08
C ASP A 481 -29.41 -4.33 28.11
N CYS A 482 -28.47 -4.50 27.16
CA CYS A 482 -28.33 -3.90 25.84
C CYS A 482 -27.29 -2.77 25.64
N ASP A 483 -26.26 -3.17 24.90
CA ASP A 483 -25.11 -2.45 24.37
C ASP A 483 -25.41 -1.18 23.54
N ASN A 484 -24.60 -0.16 23.82
CA ASN A 484 -23.82 0.71 22.93
C ASN A 484 -24.39 1.17 21.57
N SER A 485 -24.63 2.49 21.52
CA SER A 485 -24.02 3.46 20.58
C SER A 485 -23.78 3.03 19.13
N ASP A 486 -24.77 3.30 18.28
CA ASP A 486 -24.58 3.70 16.88
C ASP A 486 -25.68 4.70 16.50
N PHE A 487 -25.64 5.88 17.11
CA PHE A 487 -26.60 6.98 16.89
C PHE A 487 -25.89 8.28 16.50
N GLY A 488 -25.05 8.22 15.47
CA GLY A 488 -24.48 9.41 14.82
C GLY A 488 -25.12 9.75 13.47
N ALA A 489 -25.68 8.75 12.76
CA ALA A 489 -26.25 8.90 11.42
C ALA A 489 -27.78 8.78 11.37
N PHE A 490 -28.44 8.65 12.52
CA PHE A 490 -29.87 8.29 12.61
C PHE A 490 -30.81 9.44 13.01
N CYS A 491 -30.30 10.64 13.33
CA CYS A 491 -31.17 11.78 13.70
C CYS A 491 -31.73 12.56 12.52
N LEU A 492 -30.98 12.72 11.43
CA LEU A 492 -31.41 13.57 10.31
C LEU A 492 -32.72 13.12 9.65
N PRO A 493 -32.93 11.83 9.29
CA PRO A 493 -34.13 11.44 8.55
C PRO A 493 -35.42 11.55 9.37
N THR A 494 -35.37 11.28 10.68
CA THR A 494 -36.52 11.38 11.58
C THR A 494 -36.85 12.82 11.96
N GLN A 495 -35.84 13.68 12.11
CA GLN A 495 -36.04 15.11 12.34
C GLN A 495 -36.56 15.83 11.08
N ILE A 496 -36.06 15.47 9.90
CA ILE A 496 -36.57 15.98 8.62
C ILE A 496 -38.02 15.55 8.43
N LEU A 497 -38.37 14.28 8.71
CA LEU A 497 -39.75 13.81 8.59
C LEU A 497 -40.69 14.51 9.58
N SER A 498 -40.25 14.77 10.83
CA SER A 498 -41.07 15.51 11.80
C SER A 498 -41.29 16.97 11.36
N VAL A 499 -40.25 17.62 10.84
CA VAL A 499 -40.33 18.99 10.32
C VAL A 499 -41.25 19.05 9.11
N LEU A 500 -41.15 18.11 8.17
CA LEU A 500 -42.03 18.03 6.99
C LEU A 500 -43.49 17.74 7.36
N THR A 501 -43.75 16.91 8.37
CA THR A 501 -45.13 16.68 8.84
C THR A 501 -45.72 17.88 9.57
N GLN A 502 -44.91 18.60 10.36
CA GLN A 502 -45.35 19.83 11.03
C GLN A 502 -45.60 20.96 10.03
N THR A 503 -44.75 21.11 9.02
CA THR A 503 -44.94 22.10 7.95
C THR A 503 -46.11 21.76 7.05
N ALA A 504 -46.34 20.47 6.71
CA ALA A 504 -47.51 20.02 5.96
C ALA A 504 -48.82 20.26 6.73
N HIS A 505 -48.84 20.01 8.04
CA HIS A 505 -50.01 20.29 8.87
C HIS A 505 -50.29 21.80 8.95
N PHE A 506 -49.24 22.62 9.06
CA PHE A 506 -49.35 24.07 9.07
C PHE A 506 -49.86 24.62 7.73
N THR A 507 -49.34 24.14 6.59
CA THR A 507 -49.78 24.57 5.25
C THR A 507 -51.20 24.12 4.90
N LEU A 508 -51.63 22.94 5.35
CA LEU A 508 -53.02 22.49 5.17
C LEU A 508 -54.00 23.36 5.97
N HIS A 509 -53.62 23.76 7.18
CA HIS A 509 -54.44 24.58 8.06
C HIS A 509 -54.53 26.05 7.59
N THR A 510 -53.48 26.57 6.96
CA THR A 510 -53.50 27.91 6.33
C THR A 510 -54.18 27.92 4.96
N ALA A 511 -54.14 26.83 4.20
CA ALA A 511 -54.91 26.67 2.96
C ALA A 511 -56.43 26.75 3.21
N ALA A 512 -56.89 26.17 4.32
CA ALA A 512 -58.30 26.20 4.72
C ALA A 512 -58.80 27.62 5.10
N SER A 513 -57.89 28.56 5.41
CA SER A 513 -58.23 29.94 5.77
C SER A 513 -57.92 30.98 4.68
N ALA A 514 -57.43 30.56 3.51
CA ALA A 514 -56.98 31.46 2.45
C ALA A 514 -58.14 31.97 1.58
N ALA A 515 -58.35 33.29 1.54
CA ALA A 515 -59.34 33.96 0.70
C ALA A 515 -58.82 34.18 -0.73
N GLY A 516 -58.65 33.11 -1.52
CA GLY A 516 -58.25 33.22 -2.93
C GLY A 516 -58.04 31.88 -3.62
N LEU A 517 -58.70 31.68 -4.77
CA LEU A 517 -58.72 30.39 -5.48
C LEU A 517 -57.32 29.92 -5.94
N SER A 518 -56.43 30.84 -6.34
CA SER A 518 -55.06 30.49 -6.80
C SER A 518 -54.11 30.15 -5.64
N LEU A 519 -54.24 30.85 -4.51
CA LEU A 519 -53.40 30.64 -3.33
C LEU A 519 -53.76 29.30 -2.66
N ALA A 520 -55.06 28.95 -2.68
CA ALA A 520 -55.55 27.66 -2.22
C ALA A 520 -55.05 26.50 -3.11
N THR A 521 -55.00 26.67 -4.45
CA THR A 521 -54.47 25.62 -5.35
C THR A 521 -52.97 25.40 -5.15
N ASP A 522 -52.19 26.47 -4.98
CA ASP A 522 -50.73 26.35 -4.78
C ASP A 522 -50.39 25.69 -3.43
N LEU A 523 -51.09 26.07 -2.36
CA LEU A 523 -50.94 25.42 -1.06
C LEU A 523 -51.40 23.96 -1.07
N LEU A 524 -52.44 23.63 -1.83
CA LEU A 524 -52.91 22.24 -2.00
C LEU A 524 -51.87 21.39 -2.73
N ILE A 525 -51.25 21.91 -3.80
CA ILE A 525 -50.20 21.21 -4.56
C ILE A 525 -48.99 20.92 -3.65
N VAL A 526 -48.58 21.88 -2.82
CA VAL A 526 -47.48 21.69 -1.85
C VAL A 526 -47.86 20.66 -0.80
N ALA A 527 -49.07 20.74 -0.25
CA ALA A 527 -49.53 19.80 0.76
C ALA A 527 -49.59 18.36 0.20
N ILE A 528 -50.06 18.19 -1.04
CA ILE A 528 -50.05 16.91 -1.74
C ILE A 528 -48.61 16.44 -1.97
N GLY A 529 -47.72 17.32 -2.43
CA GLY A 529 -46.30 16.99 -2.64
C GLY A 529 -45.61 16.51 -1.37
N LEU A 530 -45.74 17.25 -0.26
CA LEU A 530 -45.20 16.89 1.04
C LEU A 530 -45.82 15.61 1.61
N PHE A 531 -47.12 15.40 1.39
CA PHE A 531 -47.81 14.18 1.81
C PHE A 531 -47.33 12.95 1.02
N VAL A 532 -47.16 13.08 -0.29
CA VAL A 532 -46.65 12.00 -1.14
C VAL A 532 -45.19 11.68 -0.79
N THR A 533 -44.32 12.68 -0.60
CA THR A 533 -42.92 12.42 -0.24
C THR A 533 -42.79 11.82 1.15
N THR A 534 -43.57 12.27 2.13
CA THR A 534 -43.59 11.65 3.47
C THR A 534 -44.11 10.20 3.43
N LEU A 535 -45.15 9.90 2.65
CA LEU A 535 -45.64 8.52 2.45
C LEU A 535 -44.60 7.61 1.78
N VAL A 536 -43.93 8.10 0.73
CA VAL A 536 -42.88 7.36 0.03
C VAL A 536 -41.71 7.09 0.97
N CYS A 537 -41.24 8.10 1.70
CA CYS A 537 -40.18 7.95 2.71
C CYS A 537 -40.58 6.97 3.82
N MET A 538 -41.81 7.05 4.35
CA MET A 538 -42.31 6.10 5.35
C MET A 538 -42.37 4.67 4.81
N LYS A 539 -42.86 4.46 3.58
CA LYS A 539 -42.90 3.13 2.96
C LYS A 539 -41.52 2.55 2.74
N ILE A 540 -40.58 3.37 2.28
CA ILE A 540 -39.17 2.99 2.09
C ILE A 540 -38.51 2.62 3.42
N VAL A 541 -38.76 3.39 4.50
CA VAL A 541 -38.26 3.07 5.85
C VAL A 541 -38.91 1.80 6.42
N GLN A 542 -40.21 1.57 6.17
CA GLN A 542 -40.89 0.33 6.57
C GLN A 542 -40.33 -0.90 5.84
N VAL A 543 -40.07 -0.79 4.53
CA VAL A 543 -39.42 -1.85 3.74
C VAL A 543 -38.02 -2.13 4.29
N ARG A 544 -37.23 -1.10 4.64
CA ARG A 544 -35.93 -1.26 5.30
C ARG A 544 -36.02 -1.98 6.65
N ARG A 545 -37.03 -1.66 7.48
CA ARG A 545 -37.25 -2.35 8.77
C ARG A 545 -37.63 -3.81 8.59
N ARG A 546 -38.49 -4.13 7.62
CA ARG A 546 -38.82 -5.52 7.26
C ARG A 546 -37.61 -6.28 6.73
N HIS A 547 -36.79 -5.66 5.88
CA HIS A 547 -35.60 -6.30 5.33
C HIS A 547 -34.55 -6.60 6.40
N LYS A 548 -34.34 -5.68 7.35
CA LYS A 548 -33.50 -5.94 8.55
C LYS A 548 -34.06 -7.05 9.43
N GLY A 549 -35.39 -7.11 9.62
CA GLY A 549 -36.04 -8.17 10.40
C GLY A 549 -35.94 -9.55 9.78
N VAL A 550 -36.03 -9.65 8.45
CA VAL A 550 -35.87 -10.91 7.70
C VAL A 550 -34.42 -11.39 7.69
N LEU A 551 -33.44 -10.49 7.55
CA LEU A 551 -32.00 -10.80 7.63
C LEU A 551 -31.57 -11.22 9.05
N ALA A 552 -32.14 -10.61 10.10
CA ALA A 552 -31.84 -10.95 11.48
C ALA A 552 -32.37 -12.33 11.91
N HIS A 553 -33.31 -12.93 11.16
CA HIS A 553 -33.90 -14.23 11.49
C HIS A 553 -33.18 -15.42 10.84
N ASN A 554 -32.32 -15.19 9.85
CA ASN A 554 -31.57 -16.21 9.09
C ASN A 554 -30.06 -16.17 9.39
N VAL A 555 -29.68 -16.19 10.67
CA VAL A 555 -28.29 -16.02 11.14
C VAL A 555 -27.34 -17.20 10.84
N LEU A 556 -27.76 -18.20 10.06
CA LEU A 556 -26.91 -19.36 9.74
C LEU A 556 -26.59 -19.55 8.25
N ALA A 557 -26.90 -18.58 7.39
CA ALA A 557 -26.54 -18.67 5.98
C ALA A 557 -26.09 -17.32 5.40
N ILE A 558 -24.85 -17.31 4.89
CA ILE A 558 -24.36 -16.52 3.75
C ILE A 558 -23.77 -15.12 4.08
N THR A 559 -22.43 -15.05 4.01
CA THR A 559 -21.58 -13.84 4.01
C THR A 559 -21.56 -13.08 2.68
N GLU A 560 -22.24 -13.56 1.62
CA GLU A 560 -22.42 -12.83 0.35
C GLU A 560 -23.70 -11.98 0.28
N GLU A 561 -24.79 -12.36 0.96
CA GLU A 561 -26.06 -11.61 0.96
C GLU A 561 -26.02 -10.34 1.84
N LEU A 562 -25.06 -10.25 2.77
CA LEU A 562 -24.88 -9.06 3.60
C LEU A 562 -24.29 -7.87 2.79
N LYS A 563 -23.54 -8.15 1.71
CA LYS A 563 -23.00 -7.12 0.80
C LYS A 563 -24.08 -6.57 -0.14
N THR A 564 -24.99 -7.40 -0.63
CA THR A 564 -26.12 -6.93 -1.44
C THR A 564 -27.12 -6.13 -0.60
N GLY A 565 -27.42 -6.56 0.63
CA GLY A 565 -28.32 -5.86 1.54
C GLY A 565 -27.87 -4.43 1.92
N THR A 566 -26.56 -4.21 2.10
CA THR A 566 -26.02 -2.87 2.40
C THR A 566 -26.09 -1.93 1.20
N GLN A 567 -25.87 -2.43 -0.01
CA GLN A 567 -26.03 -1.66 -1.27
C GLN A 567 -27.48 -1.19 -1.47
N TYR A 568 -28.48 -2.07 -1.29
CA TYR A 568 -29.89 -1.70 -1.40
C TYR A 568 -30.29 -0.63 -0.36
N THR A 569 -29.73 -0.68 0.86
CA THR A 569 -30.02 0.34 1.88
C THR A 569 -29.38 1.70 1.59
N SER A 570 -28.24 1.73 0.90
CA SER A 570 -27.62 2.97 0.44
C SER A 570 -28.43 3.61 -0.68
N ILE A 571 -28.90 2.81 -1.66
CA ILE A 571 -29.78 3.28 -2.75
C ILE A 571 -31.07 3.88 -2.20
N ILE A 572 -31.67 3.22 -1.22
CA ILE A 572 -32.86 3.69 -0.52
C ILE A 572 -32.61 5.04 0.18
N ALA A 573 -31.47 5.21 0.86
CA ALA A 573 -31.12 6.48 1.52
C ALA A 573 -30.88 7.61 0.50
N MET A 574 -30.22 7.30 -0.63
CA MET A 574 -29.98 8.25 -1.72
C MET A 574 -31.30 8.79 -2.31
N LEU A 575 -32.27 7.91 -2.59
CA LEU A 575 -33.57 8.32 -3.11
C LEU A 575 -34.30 9.26 -2.14
N VAL A 576 -34.24 8.97 -0.84
CA VAL A 576 -34.88 9.80 0.20
C VAL A 576 -34.26 11.21 0.25
N GLU A 577 -32.94 11.33 0.12
CA GLU A 577 -32.25 12.63 0.11
C GLU A 577 -32.61 13.47 -1.13
N SER A 578 -32.72 12.86 -2.31
CA SER A 578 -33.12 13.54 -3.54
C SER A 578 -34.57 14.04 -3.50
N PHE A 579 -35.52 13.23 -3.00
CA PHE A 579 -36.92 13.64 -2.83
C PHE A 579 -37.10 14.72 -1.75
N ALA A 580 -36.25 14.72 -0.71
CA ALA A 580 -36.26 15.76 0.32
C ALA A 580 -35.81 17.11 -0.26
N LEU A 581 -34.81 17.13 -1.14
CA LEU A 581 -34.29 18.35 -1.75
C LEU A 581 -35.32 19.04 -2.65
N GLU A 582 -36.05 18.27 -3.47
CA GLU A 582 -37.17 18.76 -4.28
C GLU A 582 -38.31 19.31 -3.41
N SER A 583 -38.63 18.62 -2.31
CA SER A 583 -39.68 19.04 -1.36
C SER A 583 -39.34 20.36 -0.65
N ILE A 584 -38.08 20.56 -0.25
CA ILE A 584 -37.62 21.79 0.42
C ILE A 584 -37.71 22.98 -0.54
N TRP A 585 -37.36 22.79 -1.82
CA TRP A 585 -37.42 23.87 -2.80
C TRP A 585 -38.84 24.31 -3.11
N LEU A 586 -39.78 23.36 -3.18
CA LEU A 586 -41.20 23.63 -3.37
C LEU A 586 -41.81 24.43 -2.21
N VAL A 587 -41.38 24.15 -0.98
CA VAL A 587 -41.78 24.92 0.22
C VAL A 587 -41.22 26.35 0.16
N GLY A 588 -39.96 26.53 -0.23
CA GLY A 588 -39.36 27.86 -0.39
C GLY A 588 -40.07 28.74 -1.43
N ALA A 589 -40.40 28.16 -2.59
CA ALA A 589 -41.13 28.86 -3.66
C ALA A 589 -42.53 29.31 -3.24
N THR A 590 -43.24 28.48 -2.46
CA THR A 590 -44.62 28.80 -2.04
C THR A 590 -44.69 29.75 -0.86
N VAL A 591 -43.72 29.71 0.06
CA VAL A 591 -43.58 30.71 1.13
C VAL A 591 -43.30 32.09 0.53
N THR A 592 -42.39 32.19 -0.43
CA THR A 592 -42.07 33.47 -1.10
C THR A 592 -43.23 34.00 -1.94
N ASN A 593 -43.95 33.15 -2.67
CA ASN A 593 -45.19 33.51 -3.38
C ASN A 593 -46.30 34.00 -2.42
N SER A 594 -46.46 33.35 -1.27
CA SER A 594 -47.49 33.72 -0.28
C SER A 594 -47.21 35.08 0.36
N ILE A 595 -45.93 35.35 0.66
CA ILE A 595 -45.48 36.63 1.22
C ILE A 595 -45.62 37.75 0.18
N SER A 596 -45.38 37.48 -1.10
CA SER A 596 -45.55 38.49 -2.16
C SER A 596 -47.01 38.89 -2.36
N LEU A 597 -47.96 37.95 -2.24
CA LEU A 597 -49.40 38.20 -2.35
C LEU A 597 -49.96 38.97 -1.14
N LEU A 598 -49.47 38.70 0.08
CA LEU A 598 -49.82 39.45 1.30
C LEU A 598 -49.38 40.93 1.26
N ASN A 599 -48.34 41.26 0.49
CA ASN A 599 -47.83 42.63 0.37
C ASN A 599 -48.64 43.53 -0.59
N THR A 600 -49.65 43.01 -1.29
CA THR A 600 -50.53 43.85 -2.14
C THR A 600 -51.62 44.58 -1.35
N SER A 601 -51.88 44.20 -0.09
CA SER A 601 -52.77 44.94 0.82
C SER A 601 -51.97 45.89 1.71
N GLY A 602 -51.59 47.04 1.13
CA GLY A 602 -51.09 48.28 1.75
C GLY A 602 -50.54 48.22 3.18
N SER A 603 -49.21 48.19 3.31
CA SER A 603 -48.49 48.96 4.34
C SER A 603 -47.02 49.13 3.95
N ASP A 604 -46.56 50.38 3.86
CA ASP A 604 -45.21 50.79 3.41
C ASP A 604 -44.04 50.41 4.36
N ILE A 605 -44.23 49.46 5.28
CA ILE A 605 -43.27 49.17 6.36
C ILE A 605 -42.35 47.97 6.03
N VAL A 606 -42.63 47.19 4.98
CA VAL A 606 -41.88 45.94 4.68
C VAL A 606 -40.98 46.04 3.44
N GLN A 607 -40.73 47.25 2.92
CA GLN A 607 -39.85 47.43 1.75
C GLN A 607 -38.34 47.29 2.07
N ARG A 608 -37.94 47.05 3.33
CA ARG A 608 -36.56 47.26 3.79
C ARG A 608 -35.77 46.05 4.28
N THR A 609 -36.20 44.81 4.05
CA THR A 609 -35.37 43.67 4.53
C THR A 609 -35.06 42.58 3.51
N ILE A 610 -35.85 42.34 2.47
CA ILE A 610 -35.50 41.38 1.40
C ILE A 610 -36.17 41.85 0.11
N ASP A 611 -35.48 41.87 -1.02
CA ASP A 611 -36.10 42.03 -2.34
C ASP A 611 -36.98 40.79 -2.62
N ILE A 612 -38.18 40.77 -2.03
CA ILE A 612 -39.09 39.63 -2.08
C ILE A 612 -39.41 39.29 -3.54
N SER A 613 -39.58 40.29 -4.42
CA SER A 613 -39.76 40.09 -5.86
C SER A 613 -38.60 39.33 -6.53
N ALA A 614 -37.35 39.62 -6.15
CA ALA A 614 -36.18 38.92 -6.65
C ALA A 614 -36.12 37.48 -6.12
N ALA A 615 -36.48 37.25 -4.85
CA ALA A 615 -36.58 35.92 -4.27
C ALA A 615 -37.65 35.07 -4.97
N THR A 616 -38.85 35.63 -5.22
CA THR A 616 -39.93 34.95 -5.94
C THR A 616 -39.52 34.55 -7.35
N THR A 617 -38.84 35.47 -8.06
CA THR A 617 -38.33 35.24 -9.41
C THR A 617 -37.18 34.20 -9.40
N PHE A 618 -36.32 34.22 -8.38
CA PHE A 618 -35.24 33.27 -8.19
C PHE A 618 -35.76 31.84 -7.96
N PHE A 619 -36.68 31.63 -7.01
CA PHE A 619 -37.18 30.30 -6.70
C PHE A 619 -38.01 29.70 -7.84
N SER A 620 -38.79 30.52 -8.57
CA SER A 620 -39.55 30.06 -9.73
C SER A 620 -38.68 29.74 -10.94
N SER A 621 -37.66 30.57 -11.25
CA SER A 621 -36.78 30.34 -12.40
C SER A 621 -35.78 29.20 -12.20
N THR A 622 -35.40 28.90 -10.95
CA THR A 622 -34.41 27.85 -10.62
C THR A 622 -35.02 26.49 -10.28
N ALA A 623 -36.36 26.39 -10.16
CA ALA A 623 -37.05 25.13 -9.90
C ALA A 623 -36.68 23.98 -10.89
N PRO A 624 -36.70 24.17 -12.22
CA PRO A 624 -36.31 23.11 -13.15
C PRO A 624 -34.81 22.77 -13.07
N LEU A 625 -33.95 23.75 -12.78
CA LEU A 625 -32.51 23.52 -12.60
C LEU A 625 -32.22 22.62 -11.40
N ILE A 626 -32.99 22.76 -10.33
CA ILE A 626 -32.79 21.96 -9.10
C ILE A 626 -33.36 20.56 -9.27
N GLN A 627 -34.43 20.41 -10.04
CA GLN A 627 -34.90 19.10 -10.44
C GLN A 627 -33.83 18.37 -11.28
N ILE A 628 -33.20 19.07 -12.22
CA ILE A 628 -32.07 18.54 -13.00
C ILE A 628 -30.87 18.22 -12.10
N ILE A 629 -30.53 19.06 -11.12
CA ILE A 629 -29.44 18.80 -10.17
C ILE A 629 -29.77 17.60 -9.27
N ALA A 630 -31.00 17.45 -8.81
CA ALA A 630 -31.42 16.30 -8.01
C ALA A 630 -31.29 15.00 -8.82
N TYR A 631 -31.71 15.00 -10.10
CA TYR A 631 -31.51 13.86 -11.00
C TYR A 631 -30.03 13.62 -11.32
N LEU A 632 -29.24 14.67 -11.57
CA LEU A 632 -27.80 14.56 -11.83
C LEU A 632 -27.05 14.09 -10.59
N LEU A 633 -27.46 14.45 -9.37
CA LEU A 633 -26.87 13.95 -8.12
C LEU A 633 -27.15 12.45 -7.95
N VAL A 634 -28.36 11.98 -8.30
CA VAL A 634 -28.65 10.54 -8.34
C VAL A 634 -27.76 9.87 -9.39
N ILE A 635 -27.71 10.38 -10.61
CA ILE A 635 -26.92 9.80 -11.71
C ILE A 635 -25.41 9.80 -11.39
N PHE A 636 -24.88 10.91 -10.87
CA PHE A 636 -23.48 11.09 -10.50
C PHE A 636 -23.09 10.19 -9.33
N ARG A 637 -23.96 10.01 -8.34
CA ARG A 637 -23.67 9.12 -7.21
C ARG A 637 -23.88 7.65 -7.54
N VAL A 638 -24.81 7.33 -8.45
CA VAL A 638 -24.92 6.00 -9.07
C VAL A 638 -23.67 5.68 -9.90
N SER A 639 -23.13 6.64 -10.65
CA SER A 639 -21.89 6.44 -11.43
C SER A 639 -20.65 6.38 -10.55
N MET A 640 -20.62 7.07 -9.41
CA MET A 640 -19.51 7.06 -8.44
C MET A 640 -19.64 5.97 -7.36
N GLY A 641 -20.72 5.17 -7.37
CA GLY A 641 -21.07 4.25 -6.27
C GLY A 641 -21.77 2.96 -6.71
N ILE A 642 -21.00 2.03 -7.29
CA ILE A 642 -21.22 0.56 -7.24
C ILE A 642 -22.63 0.09 -7.67
N ALA A 643 -22.93 0.22 -8.97
CA ALA A 643 -23.90 -0.62 -9.67
C ALA A 643 -23.30 -1.26 -10.94
N TRP A 644 -21.97 -1.27 -11.04
CA TRP A 644 -21.23 -1.89 -12.13
C TRP A 644 -20.16 -2.80 -11.52
N GLN A 645 -20.34 -4.11 -11.68
CA GLN A 645 -19.30 -5.09 -11.41
C GLN A 645 -18.37 -5.06 -12.62
N VAL A 646 -17.14 -4.57 -12.44
CA VAL A 646 -16.12 -4.52 -13.51
C VAL A 646 -15.71 -5.93 -13.99
N ASP A 647 -16.10 -6.98 -13.26
CA ASP A 647 -15.67 -8.36 -13.53
C ASP A 647 -16.62 -9.18 -14.44
N THR A 648 -17.75 -8.63 -14.90
CA THR A 648 -18.64 -9.35 -15.84
C THR A 648 -19.12 -8.47 -16.99
N GLU A 649 -18.33 -8.42 -18.06
CA GLU A 649 -18.53 -7.62 -19.29
C GLU A 649 -19.78 -7.95 -20.14
N GLN A 650 -20.88 -8.55 -19.63
CA GLN A 650 -22.01 -8.91 -20.51
C GLN A 650 -23.45 -8.83 -20.00
N LYS A 651 -23.80 -8.18 -18.88
CA LYS A 651 -25.24 -7.95 -18.56
C LYS A 651 -25.50 -6.67 -17.77
N LEU A 652 -26.30 -5.76 -18.35
CA LEU A 652 -27.00 -4.71 -17.60
C LEU A 652 -27.88 -5.41 -16.54
N SER A 653 -27.83 -4.99 -15.28
CA SER A 653 -28.78 -5.46 -14.27
C SER A 653 -30.17 -4.93 -14.63
N SER A 654 -30.92 -5.70 -15.41
CA SER A 654 -32.34 -5.46 -15.57
C SER A 654 -33.02 -5.71 -14.23
N LEU A 655 -33.70 -4.68 -13.74
CA LEU A 655 -34.85 -4.80 -12.84
C LEU A 655 -35.76 -5.92 -13.37
N GLN A 656 -35.69 -7.12 -12.78
CA GLN A 656 -36.66 -8.17 -13.03
C GLN A 656 -37.61 -8.25 -11.85
N TRP A 657 -38.78 -7.62 -12.01
CA TRP A 657 -39.96 -7.93 -11.20
C TRP A 657 -40.57 -9.24 -11.72
N ASN A 658 -40.78 -10.19 -10.80
CA ASN A 658 -41.42 -11.50 -10.98
C ASN A 658 -40.67 -12.54 -11.82
N MET A 659 -40.14 -13.56 -11.12
CA MET A 659 -39.85 -14.86 -11.74
C MET A 659 -41.13 -15.70 -11.87
N ASN A 660 -41.25 -16.42 -12.98
CA ASN A 660 -41.74 -17.79 -12.99
C ASN A 660 -41.00 -18.62 -14.07
N ILE A 661 -40.18 -19.56 -13.59
CA ILE A 661 -39.94 -20.95 -14.04
C ILE A 661 -39.76 -21.25 -15.55
N ALA A 662 -38.54 -21.72 -15.90
CA ALA A 662 -38.24 -23.00 -16.61
C ALA A 662 -37.06 -22.89 -17.60
N GLN A 663 -36.15 -23.87 -17.47
CA GLN A 663 -35.16 -24.46 -18.40
C GLN A 663 -35.11 -23.96 -19.87
N THR A 664 -33.88 -23.90 -20.44
CA THR A 664 -33.37 -24.75 -21.56
C THR A 664 -32.31 -24.03 -22.44
N THR A 665 -31.13 -24.67 -22.60
CA THR A 665 -30.11 -24.70 -23.70
C THR A 665 -29.70 -23.49 -24.58
N GLN A 666 -28.38 -23.46 -24.84
CA GLN A 666 -27.62 -23.13 -26.08
C GLN A 666 -28.30 -22.31 -27.19
N LEU A 667 -27.65 -21.21 -27.65
CA LEU A 667 -27.17 -21.02 -29.03
C LEU A 667 -26.56 -19.62 -29.26
N SER A 668 -25.52 -19.60 -30.09
CA SER A 668 -24.90 -18.43 -30.74
C SER A 668 -25.85 -17.70 -31.70
N THR A 669 -25.73 -16.36 -31.86
CA THR A 669 -25.43 -15.68 -33.14
C THR A 669 -25.46 -14.14 -33.05
N ARG A 670 -24.52 -13.53 -33.81
CA ARG A 670 -24.41 -12.18 -34.40
C ARG A 670 -25.67 -11.29 -34.54
N ALA A 671 -25.49 -9.97 -34.38
CA ALA A 671 -25.78 -8.85 -35.32
C ALA A 671 -25.75 -7.49 -34.54
N SER A 672 -24.79 -6.57 -34.66
CA SER A 672 -24.44 -5.63 -35.75
C SER A 672 -25.31 -4.35 -35.86
N ILE A 673 -24.64 -3.18 -35.74
CA ILE A 673 -24.73 -1.95 -36.58
C ILE A 673 -25.39 -0.63 -36.02
N ARG A 674 -24.49 0.38 -35.96
CA ARG A 674 -24.54 1.84 -36.28
C ARG A 674 -25.46 2.83 -35.53
N ILE A 675 -24.84 3.94 -35.11
CA ILE A 675 -25.42 5.29 -35.20
C ILE A 675 -24.42 6.19 -35.95
N PHE A 676 -24.95 6.90 -36.93
CA PHE A 676 -24.29 7.88 -37.81
C PHE A 676 -23.98 9.19 -37.07
N SER A 677 -22.91 9.85 -37.53
CA SER A 677 -22.62 11.28 -37.43
C SER A 677 -23.44 12.09 -38.43
N GLU A 678 -23.74 13.35 -38.08
CA GLU A 678 -23.98 14.57 -38.92
C GLU A 678 -24.84 15.54 -38.10
N GLU A 679 -24.68 16.87 -38.08
CA GLU A 679 -23.82 17.80 -38.82
C GLU A 679 -23.94 19.20 -38.18
N GLU A 680 -23.12 20.14 -38.66
CA GLU A 680 -23.16 21.62 -38.56
C GLU A 680 -22.19 22.35 -37.59
N ALA A 681 -21.27 23.07 -38.26
CA ALA A 681 -20.28 24.09 -37.86
C ALA A 681 -18.89 23.63 -37.40
#